data_AF-B8MLQ2-F1
#
_entry.id   AF-B8MLQ2-F1
#
_cell.length_a   1.000
_cell.length_b   1.000
_cell.length_c   1.000
_cell.angle_alpha   90.00
_cell.angle_beta   90.00
_cell.angle_gamma   90.00
#
_symmetry.space_group_name_H-M   'P 1'
#
loop_
_entity.id
_entity.type
_entity.pdbx_description
1 polymer ?
#
loop_
_entity_poly.entity_id
_entity_poly.type
_entity_poly.pdbx_seq_one_letter_code
_entity_poly.pdbx_strand_id
1 'polypeptide(L)'
;MTSTCWTCRLRRKKCDRVRPVCTTCSRLRIDCDYSRVKPEWMDGSEKQADRARAIQAQIRQGASYVDDKAFAVQLQHRTQNPRLRTKQMIFCPLCILTRSFHVCFHATNPKHWRAAVTNQAVFHAAISLSAYYFTLVLARDATHTLRTPCEQHVWDTWNGHMDMSMRLIREDLSETNASRRQTDVVHGTRVLDGIVHLLIFEASMATSEDWNIHLTAALSQLEDIFRVHGFMDGRYHLQSILVSMERPSIFKGVHLGFRVWNADQTSFLFSTAVLIYTDIVASVLLRRVPKLRHCHNALIADSSVSTTQTDQLLHLENYFGCYGWAFILIGEIAALDAWKLANMADGRIYPEELTVQGRQMEAKLYCGLENIQSKPLSHEPARNTNRSEQHILITKLWLHAGLIYLSTVISGGQITDPPIRANVHTALNLIKTLTSNYNIRCPMWPLCVVGSMAQDDEIPELRRIMSELPPLRSFGANKEVVKIIETAWDRRGQPGKNSWNLATHFQKQFSVKPLVVGNPTVTMVVVAVAGGSGNVGRTIVETLREIGKHEVIVLGRKAISNTANVKFIVVDYGDVETITTALIQHNVHTVICTISVADEISSKSQINLIKAAGQSSSVKRFIASGWGALPNKKSPVYAFQETANNELRKTKLEWTRFSNGFFLDYYGSPNVKTHLPTITFAVDIASREAAIPGTGNEPIALTYSSDVAKFASAFLSLPKWEEITYCYGEKTTWNEFIKAAEDITGSRFRVTYDPVEKLAKGEFTELPPHAKELAASPFPEEIARALLSILGLWAAEGYFNIPVEQSLNQKFPNIKPMTVREMLLLGQGLN
;
A
#
# COMPACT_ATOMS: atom_id res chain seq x y z
N MET A 1 -20.10 -41.56 -47.56
CA MET A 1 -19.88 -42.12 -46.22
C MET A 1 -19.33 -41.03 -45.30
N THR A 2 -20.00 -40.83 -44.18
CA THR A 2 -19.87 -39.72 -43.23
C THR A 2 -18.70 -39.93 -42.26
N SER A 3 -17.48 -39.59 -42.67
CA SER A 3 -16.31 -39.73 -41.81
C SER A 3 -16.31 -38.68 -40.68
N THR A 4 -16.14 -39.16 -39.44
CA THR A 4 -15.84 -38.32 -38.28
C THR A 4 -14.41 -37.78 -38.39
N CYS A 5 -14.13 -36.61 -37.80
CA CYS A 5 -12.77 -36.06 -37.85
C CYS A 5 -11.78 -36.94 -37.09
N TRP A 6 -10.54 -37.00 -37.59
CA TRP A 6 -9.46 -37.80 -37.00
C TRP A 6 -9.11 -37.31 -35.59
N THR A 7 -9.21 -36.01 -35.33
CA THR A 7 -9.01 -35.41 -34.00
C THR A 7 -9.99 -35.96 -32.95
N CYS A 8 -11.29 -36.04 -33.27
CA CYS A 8 -12.28 -36.61 -32.34
C CYS A 8 -12.10 -38.12 -32.19
N ARG A 9 -11.68 -38.81 -33.25
CA ARG A 9 -11.38 -40.25 -33.23
C ARG A 9 -10.21 -40.56 -32.30
N LEU A 10 -9.12 -39.80 -32.39
CA LEU A 10 -7.95 -39.91 -31.51
C LEU A 10 -8.35 -39.72 -30.03
N ARG A 11 -9.21 -38.73 -29.75
CA ARG A 11 -9.67 -38.40 -28.39
C ARG A 11 -10.82 -39.27 -27.88
N ARG A 12 -11.31 -40.22 -28.70
CA ARG A 12 -12.50 -41.05 -28.41
C ARG A 12 -13.74 -40.22 -28.03
N LYS A 13 -14.01 -39.12 -28.75
CA LYS A 13 -15.19 -38.25 -28.54
C LYS A 13 -16.15 -38.31 -29.72
N LYS A 14 -17.46 -38.16 -29.46
CA LYS A 14 -18.50 -38.12 -30.49
C LYS A 14 -18.34 -36.86 -31.34
N CYS A 15 -18.21 -37.04 -32.65
CA CYS A 15 -18.10 -35.97 -33.64
C CYS A 15 -19.46 -35.73 -34.29
N ASP A 16 -19.88 -34.47 -34.32
CA ASP A 16 -21.13 -33.99 -34.93
C ASP A 16 -21.02 -33.77 -36.45
N ARG A 17 -19.83 -33.99 -37.03
CA ARG A 17 -19.56 -33.99 -38.48
C ARG A 17 -19.74 -32.65 -39.19
N VAL A 18 -19.92 -31.56 -38.46
CA VAL A 18 -19.94 -30.19 -38.99
C VAL A 18 -18.58 -29.83 -39.60
N ARG A 19 -18.57 -29.13 -40.75
CA ARG A 19 -17.39 -28.70 -41.50
C ARG A 19 -17.35 -27.18 -41.61
N PRO A 20 -16.16 -26.54 -41.66
CA PRO A 20 -14.82 -27.16 -41.78
C PRO A 20 -14.27 -27.74 -40.46
N VAL A 21 -14.84 -27.35 -39.32
CA VAL A 21 -14.43 -27.78 -37.98
C VAL A 21 -15.67 -28.30 -37.23
N CYS A 22 -15.56 -29.46 -36.58
CA CYS A 22 -16.66 -30.03 -35.81
C CYS A 22 -16.90 -29.24 -34.50
N THR A 23 -18.14 -29.15 -34.00
CA THR A 23 -18.47 -28.34 -32.81
C THR A 23 -17.68 -28.81 -31.58
N THR A 24 -17.40 -30.11 -31.48
CA THR A 24 -16.60 -30.70 -30.38
C THR A 24 -15.15 -30.21 -30.37
N CYS A 25 -14.54 -29.99 -31.54
CA CYS A 25 -13.19 -29.45 -31.67
C CYS A 25 -13.20 -27.92 -31.56
N SER A 26 -14.16 -27.26 -32.21
CA SER A 26 -14.30 -25.79 -32.18
C SER A 26 -14.49 -25.26 -30.77
N ARG A 27 -15.31 -25.91 -29.94
CA ARG A 27 -15.57 -25.49 -28.55
C ARG A 27 -14.31 -25.50 -27.69
N LEU A 28 -13.39 -26.42 -27.97
CA LEU A 28 -12.14 -26.55 -27.24
C LEU A 28 -10.97 -25.83 -27.93
N ARG A 29 -11.23 -25.15 -29.06
CA ARG A 29 -10.25 -24.47 -29.90
C ARG A 29 -9.04 -25.33 -30.24
N ILE A 30 -9.30 -26.59 -30.58
CA ILE A 30 -8.27 -27.55 -31.00
C ILE A 30 -8.34 -27.82 -32.49
N ASP A 31 -7.21 -28.20 -33.07
CA ASP A 31 -7.11 -28.51 -34.50
C ASP A 31 -8.01 -29.68 -34.90
N CYS A 32 -8.93 -29.43 -35.84
CA CYS A 32 -9.86 -30.42 -36.36
C CYS A 32 -9.42 -30.93 -37.73
N ASP A 33 -9.10 -32.22 -37.82
CA ASP A 33 -8.59 -32.83 -39.05
C ASP A 33 -9.66 -33.71 -39.73
N TYR A 34 -10.11 -33.28 -40.91
CA TYR A 34 -11.06 -33.99 -41.78
C TYR A 34 -10.41 -34.56 -43.05
N SER A 35 -9.09 -34.75 -43.04
CA SER A 35 -8.35 -35.34 -44.16
C SER A 35 -9.03 -36.62 -44.64
N ARG A 36 -9.24 -36.73 -45.96
CA ARG A 36 -9.91 -37.88 -46.57
C ARG A 36 -9.10 -39.16 -46.42
N VAL A 37 -7.78 -39.01 -46.45
CA VAL A 37 -6.80 -40.07 -46.19
C VAL A 37 -6.47 -40.07 -44.70
N LYS A 38 -6.18 -41.25 -44.15
CA LYS A 38 -5.69 -41.42 -42.79
C LYS A 38 -4.43 -40.55 -42.59
N PRO A 39 -4.43 -39.56 -41.68
CA PRO A 39 -3.27 -38.70 -41.45
C PRO A 39 -2.06 -39.51 -41.01
N GLU A 40 -0.87 -39.09 -41.40
CA GLU A 40 0.39 -39.75 -41.06
C GLU A 40 0.60 -39.87 -39.55
N TRP A 41 0.08 -38.91 -38.78
CA TRP A 41 0.15 -38.93 -37.32
C TRP A 41 -0.81 -39.94 -36.68
N MET A 42 -1.73 -40.56 -37.43
CA MET A 42 -2.69 -41.52 -36.90
C MET A 42 -2.15 -42.95 -36.99
N ASP A 43 -0.86 -43.15 -36.74
CA ASP A 43 -0.08 -44.35 -37.10
C ASP A 43 -0.22 -45.53 -36.13
N GLY A 44 -0.73 -45.32 -34.91
CA GLY A 44 -0.75 -46.35 -33.86
C GLY A 44 0.48 -46.35 -32.96
N SER A 45 1.43 -45.43 -33.17
CA SER A 45 2.73 -45.41 -32.50
C SER A 45 3.05 -44.02 -31.91
N GLU A 46 4.32 -43.61 -31.91
CA GLU A 46 4.82 -42.40 -31.26
C GLU A 46 4.21 -41.11 -31.85
N LYS A 47 4.01 -41.03 -33.17
CA LYS A 47 3.43 -39.84 -33.82
C LYS A 47 1.98 -39.61 -33.39
N GLN A 48 1.23 -40.69 -33.15
CA GLN A 48 -0.12 -40.61 -32.58
C GLN A 48 -0.11 -40.13 -31.12
N ALA A 49 0.88 -40.57 -30.32
CA ALA A 49 1.05 -40.11 -28.94
C ALA A 49 1.43 -38.62 -28.89
N ASP A 50 2.30 -38.16 -29.79
CA ASP A 50 2.71 -36.76 -29.90
C ASP A 50 1.54 -35.85 -30.29
N ARG A 51 0.73 -36.27 -31.26
CA ARG A 51 -0.47 -35.53 -31.64
C ARG A 51 -1.47 -35.46 -30.49
N ALA A 52 -1.61 -36.52 -29.70
CA ALA A 52 -2.47 -36.52 -28.51
C ALA A 52 -1.96 -35.56 -27.43
N ARG A 53 -0.64 -35.51 -27.19
CA ARG A 53 0.00 -34.55 -26.28
C ARG A 53 -0.18 -33.10 -26.75
N ALA A 54 0.02 -32.83 -28.04
CA ALA A 54 -0.19 -31.50 -28.63
C ALA A 54 -1.64 -31.03 -28.47
N ILE A 55 -2.62 -31.90 -28.73
CA ILE A 55 -4.04 -31.57 -28.53
C ILE A 55 -4.36 -31.35 -27.04
N GLN A 56 -3.78 -32.12 -26.12
CA GLN A 56 -3.93 -31.85 -24.69
C GLN A 56 -3.31 -30.52 -24.27
N ALA A 57 -2.20 -30.11 -24.87
CA ALA A 57 -1.60 -28.79 -24.64
C ALA A 57 -2.51 -27.66 -25.17
N GLN A 58 -3.08 -27.83 -26.37
CA GLN A 58 -4.06 -26.88 -26.93
C GLN A 58 -5.31 -26.77 -26.04
N ILE A 59 -5.80 -27.89 -25.46
CA ILE A 59 -6.93 -27.85 -24.51
C ILE A 59 -6.56 -27.10 -23.24
N ARG A 60 -5.34 -27.29 -22.71
CA ARG A 60 -4.87 -26.55 -21.52
C ARG A 60 -4.71 -25.06 -21.78
N GLN A 61 -4.15 -24.68 -22.93
CA GLN A 61 -4.07 -23.28 -23.36
C GLN A 61 -5.48 -22.69 -23.61
N GLY A 62 -6.38 -23.46 -24.23
CA GLY A 62 -7.77 -23.08 -24.44
C GLY A 62 -8.57 -22.91 -23.14
N ALA A 63 -8.30 -23.70 -22.10
CA ALA A 63 -8.95 -23.59 -20.79
C ALA A 63 -8.63 -22.24 -20.11
N SER A 64 -7.38 -21.74 -20.24
CA SER A 64 -7.01 -20.40 -19.74
C SER A 64 -7.73 -19.25 -20.45
N TYR A 65 -8.17 -19.45 -21.70
CA TYR A 65 -8.85 -18.42 -22.52
C TYR A 65 -10.39 -18.55 -22.49
N VAL A 66 -10.91 -19.74 -22.14
CA VAL A 66 -12.35 -19.99 -22.03
C VAL A 66 -12.91 -19.44 -20.71
N ASP A 67 -12.11 -19.33 -19.65
CA ASP A 67 -12.51 -18.65 -18.41
C ASP A 67 -12.84 -17.16 -18.64
N ASP A 68 -12.11 -16.46 -19.52
CA ASP A 68 -12.35 -15.03 -19.79
C ASP A 68 -13.53 -14.77 -20.75
N LYS A 69 -13.75 -15.63 -21.76
CA LYS A 69 -14.79 -15.40 -22.79
C LYS A 69 -16.13 -16.09 -22.51
N ALA A 70 -16.16 -17.23 -21.80
CA ALA A 70 -17.42 -17.90 -21.48
C ALA A 70 -18.25 -17.07 -20.49
N PHE A 71 -17.60 -16.34 -19.57
CA PHE A 71 -18.25 -15.39 -18.68
C PHE A 71 -18.88 -14.20 -19.43
N ALA A 72 -18.20 -13.69 -20.47
CA ALA A 72 -18.68 -12.55 -21.26
C ALA A 72 -19.83 -12.88 -22.23
N VAL A 73 -19.85 -14.06 -22.86
CA VAL A 73 -20.86 -14.43 -23.86
C VAL A 73 -22.16 -14.96 -23.23
N GLN A 74 -22.09 -15.64 -22.06
CA GLN A 74 -23.30 -15.99 -21.30
C GLN A 74 -24.05 -14.78 -20.73
N LEU A 75 -23.38 -13.62 -20.61
CA LEU A 75 -23.96 -12.36 -20.15
C LEU A 75 -24.90 -11.71 -21.20
N GLN A 76 -24.67 -11.93 -22.50
CA GLN A 76 -25.48 -11.30 -23.57
C GLN A 76 -26.82 -12.02 -23.84
N HIS A 77 -26.90 -13.33 -23.65
CA HIS A 77 -28.15 -14.08 -23.91
C HIS A 77 -29.14 -14.10 -22.72
N ARG A 78 -28.72 -13.74 -21.51
CA ARG A 78 -29.57 -13.77 -20.30
C ARG A 78 -30.26 -12.44 -19.97
N THR A 79 -30.01 -11.38 -20.72
CA THR A 79 -30.59 -10.03 -20.53
C THR A 79 -32.02 -9.87 -21.08
N GLN A 80 -32.62 -10.90 -21.69
CA GLN A 80 -33.94 -10.81 -22.34
C GLN A 80 -35.12 -11.40 -21.55
N ASN A 81 -34.92 -11.95 -20.33
CA ASN A 81 -36.01 -12.61 -19.59
C ASN A 81 -36.52 -11.79 -18.38
N PRO A 82 -37.75 -11.22 -18.40
CA PRO A 82 -38.20 -10.24 -17.41
C PRO A 82 -38.50 -10.76 -16.00
N ARG A 83 -38.65 -12.08 -15.79
CA ARG A 83 -39.22 -12.66 -14.55
C ARG A 83 -38.22 -12.97 -13.42
N LEU A 84 -36.93 -12.68 -13.58
CA LEU A 84 -35.86 -13.02 -12.60
C LEU A 84 -35.21 -11.82 -11.88
N ARG A 85 -35.86 -10.64 -11.88
CA ARG A 85 -35.25 -9.37 -11.42
C ARG A 85 -34.90 -9.27 -9.92
N THR A 86 -35.51 -10.04 -9.02
CA THR A 86 -35.34 -9.81 -7.56
C THR A 86 -34.27 -10.68 -6.88
N LYS A 87 -33.80 -11.77 -7.51
CA LYS A 87 -32.72 -12.62 -6.96
C LYS A 87 -31.39 -12.54 -7.72
N GLN A 88 -31.33 -11.86 -8.87
CA GLN A 88 -30.15 -11.83 -9.75
C GLN A 88 -29.20 -10.62 -9.58
N MET A 89 -29.49 -9.67 -8.68
CA MET A 89 -28.62 -8.50 -8.46
C MET A 89 -27.32 -8.80 -7.67
N ILE A 90 -27.13 -10.05 -7.22
CA ILE A 90 -26.05 -10.46 -6.30
C ILE A 90 -24.82 -11.03 -7.05
N PHE A 91 -24.93 -11.37 -8.35
CA PHE A 91 -23.87 -12.10 -9.08
C PHE A 91 -23.22 -11.34 -10.25
N CYS A 92 -23.47 -10.04 -10.39
CA CYS A 92 -22.84 -9.22 -11.44
C CYS A 92 -21.67 -8.42 -10.83
N PRO A 93 -20.39 -8.72 -11.15
CA PRO A 93 -19.24 -7.95 -10.67
C PRO A 93 -19.32 -6.46 -11.00
N LEU A 94 -19.95 -6.09 -12.13
CA LEU A 94 -20.23 -4.68 -12.48
C LEU A 94 -21.25 -4.01 -11.54
N CYS A 95 -22.29 -4.74 -11.12
CA CYS A 95 -23.28 -4.25 -10.15
C CYS A 95 -22.71 -4.23 -8.73
N ILE A 96 -21.80 -5.16 -8.41
CA ILE A 96 -21.06 -5.18 -7.15
C ILE A 96 -20.09 -4.01 -7.14
N LEU A 97 -19.35 -3.72 -8.22
CA LEU A 97 -18.47 -2.55 -8.33
C LEU A 97 -19.24 -1.25 -8.17
N THR A 98 -20.30 -1.03 -8.96
CA THR A 98 -21.13 0.18 -8.80
C THR A 98 -21.74 0.27 -7.40
N ARG A 99 -22.12 -0.85 -6.78
CA ARG A 99 -22.58 -0.86 -5.39
C ARG A 99 -21.45 -0.58 -4.39
N SER A 100 -20.30 -1.24 -4.45
CA SER A 100 -19.10 -1.06 -3.61
C SER A 100 -18.55 0.37 -3.63
N PHE A 101 -18.58 1.03 -4.79
CA PHE A 101 -18.26 2.46 -4.88
C PHE A 101 -19.38 3.35 -4.33
N HIS A 102 -20.66 3.01 -4.56
CA HIS A 102 -21.78 3.62 -3.85
C HIS A 102 -21.74 3.38 -2.34
N VAL A 103 -21.13 2.28 -1.87
CA VAL A 103 -21.04 1.84 -0.48
C VAL A 103 -20.09 2.69 0.31
N CYS A 104 -18.93 3.01 -0.28
CA CYS A 104 -17.83 3.67 0.41
C CYS A 104 -17.75 5.18 0.09
N PHE A 105 -18.22 5.61 -1.08
CA PHE A 105 -18.06 6.99 -1.56
C PHE A 105 -19.34 7.61 -2.14
N HIS A 106 -20.50 6.94 -2.04
CA HIS A 106 -21.79 7.41 -2.56
C HIS A 106 -21.81 7.77 -4.06
N ALA A 107 -20.81 7.33 -4.85
CA ALA A 107 -20.62 7.69 -6.26
C ALA A 107 -21.78 7.26 -7.19
N THR A 108 -22.56 8.20 -7.74
CA THR A 108 -23.75 7.89 -8.56
C THR A 108 -23.51 7.67 -10.07
N ASN A 109 -22.26 7.71 -10.56
CA ASN A 109 -22.00 7.66 -12.00
C ASN A 109 -21.69 6.23 -12.51
N PRO A 110 -22.62 5.57 -13.24
CA PRO A 110 -22.46 4.19 -13.71
C PRO A 110 -21.50 4.02 -14.89
N LYS A 111 -20.81 5.08 -15.36
CA LYS A 111 -19.90 5.01 -16.53
C LYS A 111 -18.43 4.77 -16.17
N HIS A 112 -18.06 4.86 -14.89
CA HIS A 112 -16.66 4.78 -14.44
C HIS A 112 -16.05 3.37 -14.57
N TRP A 113 -16.84 2.29 -14.56
CA TRP A 113 -16.32 0.92 -14.71
C TRP A 113 -15.54 0.69 -16.01
N ARG A 114 -15.80 1.47 -17.07
CA ARG A 114 -15.05 1.35 -18.33
C ARG A 114 -13.58 1.71 -18.17
N ALA A 115 -13.24 2.62 -17.27
CA ALA A 115 -11.86 2.97 -16.94
C ALA A 115 -11.19 1.89 -16.07
N ALA A 116 -11.95 1.28 -15.16
CA ALA A 116 -11.49 0.13 -14.36
C ALA A 116 -11.18 -1.13 -15.18
N VAL A 117 -11.62 -1.21 -16.45
CA VAL A 117 -11.25 -2.31 -17.36
C VAL A 117 -9.98 -2.00 -18.15
N THR A 118 -9.59 -0.72 -18.26
CA THR A 118 -8.43 -0.28 -19.06
C THR A 118 -7.16 -0.06 -18.25
N ASN A 119 -7.29 0.28 -16.97
CA ASN A 119 -6.16 0.42 -16.04
C ASN A 119 -6.07 -0.85 -15.17
N GLN A 120 -4.99 -1.62 -15.33
CA GLN A 120 -4.80 -2.91 -14.65
C GLN A 120 -4.67 -2.74 -13.12
N ALA A 121 -3.97 -1.72 -12.65
CA ALA A 121 -3.88 -1.44 -11.21
C ALA A 121 -5.27 -1.21 -10.60
N VAL A 122 -6.08 -0.40 -11.28
CA VAL A 122 -7.46 -0.11 -10.87
C VAL A 122 -8.35 -1.33 -10.97
N PHE A 123 -8.22 -2.12 -12.04
CA PHE A 123 -8.94 -3.40 -12.20
C PHE A 123 -8.72 -4.32 -11.00
N HIS A 124 -7.45 -4.53 -10.64
CA HIS A 124 -7.07 -5.40 -9.54
C HIS A 124 -7.56 -4.85 -8.18
N ALA A 125 -7.45 -3.55 -7.92
CA ALA A 125 -8.02 -2.93 -6.71
C ALA A 125 -9.55 -3.08 -6.65
N ALA A 126 -10.23 -2.87 -7.78
CA ALA A 126 -11.67 -2.97 -7.93
C ALA A 126 -12.19 -4.40 -7.67
N ILE A 127 -11.51 -5.43 -8.21
CA ILE A 127 -11.84 -6.83 -7.95
C ILE A 127 -11.58 -7.19 -6.50
N SER A 128 -10.46 -6.76 -5.92
CA SER A 128 -10.16 -6.96 -4.51
C SER A 128 -11.27 -6.37 -3.62
N LEU A 129 -11.63 -5.10 -3.80
CA LEU A 129 -12.71 -4.47 -3.05
C LEU A 129 -14.06 -5.18 -3.22
N SER A 130 -14.32 -5.72 -4.41
CA SER A 130 -15.54 -6.50 -4.70
C SER A 130 -15.55 -7.86 -4.00
N ALA A 131 -14.41 -8.55 -3.94
CA ALA A 131 -14.24 -9.80 -3.19
C ALA A 131 -14.44 -9.56 -1.69
N TYR A 132 -13.87 -8.48 -1.15
CA TYR A 132 -14.08 -8.05 0.24
C TYR A 132 -15.54 -7.70 0.54
N TYR A 133 -16.23 -7.01 -0.39
CA TYR A 133 -17.66 -6.74 -0.26
C TYR A 133 -18.48 -8.05 -0.20
N PHE A 134 -18.12 -9.01 -1.04
CA PHE A 134 -18.80 -10.30 -1.14
C PHE A 134 -18.67 -11.13 0.13
N THR A 135 -17.48 -11.16 0.77
CA THR A 135 -17.29 -11.85 2.06
C THR A 135 -18.17 -11.25 3.14
N LEU A 136 -18.20 -9.93 3.28
CA LEU A 136 -18.93 -9.24 4.35
C LEU A 136 -20.45 -9.37 4.24
N VAL A 137 -20.99 -9.35 3.02
CA VAL A 137 -22.45 -9.41 2.81
C VAL A 137 -22.97 -10.85 2.93
N LEU A 138 -22.26 -11.83 2.35
CA LEU A 138 -22.69 -13.23 2.44
C LEU A 138 -22.46 -13.85 3.81
N ALA A 139 -21.47 -13.36 4.56
CA ALA A 139 -21.22 -13.80 5.93
C ALA A 139 -22.39 -13.52 6.89
N ARG A 140 -23.39 -12.72 6.52
CA ARG A 140 -24.51 -12.38 7.42
C ARG A 140 -25.75 -13.26 7.20
N ASP A 141 -26.00 -13.74 5.98
CA ASP A 141 -27.20 -14.53 5.66
C ASP A 141 -27.03 -16.04 5.92
N ALA A 142 -25.81 -16.47 6.23
CA ALA A 142 -25.47 -17.87 6.46
C ALA A 142 -25.49 -18.23 7.95
N THR A 143 -26.66 -18.35 8.56
CA THR A 143 -26.80 -18.91 9.93
C THR A 143 -26.58 -20.43 9.98
N HIS A 144 -26.55 -21.13 8.83
CA HIS A 144 -26.51 -22.60 8.77
C HIS A 144 -25.62 -23.23 7.69
N THR A 145 -24.58 -22.56 7.19
CA THR A 145 -23.60 -23.25 6.32
C THR A 145 -22.23 -23.29 6.98
N LEU A 146 -21.75 -24.51 7.23
CA LEU A 146 -20.37 -24.81 7.60
C LEU A 146 -19.41 -24.15 6.59
N ARG A 147 -18.78 -23.07 7.03
CA ARG A 147 -17.73 -22.35 6.29
C ARG A 147 -16.41 -23.07 6.45
N THR A 148 -15.58 -23.11 5.40
CA THR A 148 -14.09 -23.13 5.52
C THR A 148 -13.34 -22.98 4.18
N PRO A 149 -13.71 -23.61 3.04
CA PRO A 149 -12.90 -23.48 1.80
C PRO A 149 -13.20 -22.22 0.98
N CYS A 150 -14.47 -21.80 0.91
CA CYS A 150 -14.90 -20.66 0.08
C CYS A 150 -14.45 -19.31 0.67
N GLU A 151 -14.44 -19.17 1.99
CA GLU A 151 -14.00 -17.94 2.65
C GLU A 151 -12.50 -17.72 2.48
N GLN A 152 -11.68 -18.74 2.71
CA GLN A 152 -10.23 -18.67 2.47
C GLN A 152 -9.93 -18.38 0.99
N HIS A 153 -10.62 -19.04 0.05
CA HIS A 153 -10.45 -18.77 -1.38
C HIS A 153 -10.77 -17.32 -1.76
N VAL A 154 -11.83 -16.73 -1.19
CA VAL A 154 -12.17 -15.32 -1.44
C VAL A 154 -11.16 -14.38 -0.77
N TRP A 155 -10.63 -14.72 0.41
CA TRP A 155 -9.54 -13.98 1.05
C TRP A 155 -8.22 -14.06 0.27
N ASP A 156 -7.86 -15.23 -0.26
CA ASP A 156 -6.69 -15.43 -1.11
C ASP A 156 -6.83 -14.67 -2.43
N THR A 157 -8.04 -14.69 -3.01
CA THR A 157 -8.37 -13.90 -4.22
C THR A 157 -8.26 -12.41 -3.93
N TRP A 158 -8.79 -11.96 -2.79
CA TRP A 158 -8.68 -10.57 -2.32
C TRP A 158 -7.22 -10.13 -2.17
N ASN A 159 -6.40 -10.91 -1.46
CA ASN A 159 -4.97 -10.65 -1.26
C ASN A 159 -4.21 -10.63 -2.59
N GLY A 160 -4.41 -11.64 -3.45
CA GLY A 160 -3.70 -11.75 -4.72
C GLY A 160 -4.00 -10.59 -5.67
N HIS A 161 -5.27 -10.15 -5.76
CA HIS A 161 -5.60 -8.96 -6.54
C HIS A 161 -5.06 -7.68 -5.89
N MET A 162 -5.01 -7.59 -4.56
CA MET A 162 -4.43 -6.41 -3.89
C MET A 162 -2.91 -6.30 -4.13
N ASP A 163 -2.18 -7.39 -3.96
CA ASP A 163 -0.73 -7.44 -4.19
C ASP A 163 -0.39 -7.08 -5.64
N MET A 164 -1.21 -7.54 -6.60
CA MET A 164 -1.04 -7.18 -8.00
C MET A 164 -1.30 -5.68 -8.24
N SER A 165 -2.35 -5.12 -7.66
CA SER A 165 -2.65 -3.68 -7.77
C SER A 165 -1.49 -2.83 -7.22
N MET A 166 -1.00 -3.16 -6.03
CA MET A 166 0.13 -2.46 -5.39
C MET A 166 1.42 -2.57 -6.20
N ARG A 167 1.69 -3.74 -6.80
CA ARG A 167 2.85 -3.95 -7.66
C ARG A 167 2.79 -3.07 -8.90
N LEU A 168 1.66 -3.08 -9.62
CA LEU A 168 1.46 -2.28 -10.82
C LEU A 168 1.58 -0.77 -10.54
N ILE A 169 1.04 -0.29 -9.41
CA ILE A 169 1.18 1.12 -9.01
C ILE A 169 2.63 1.50 -8.74
N ARG A 170 3.40 0.62 -8.08
CA ARG A 170 4.84 0.85 -7.84
C ARG A 170 5.64 0.85 -9.13
N GLU A 171 5.32 -0.06 -10.06
CA GLU A 171 5.91 -0.09 -11.40
C GLU A 171 5.65 1.22 -12.15
N ASP A 172 4.38 1.66 -12.23
CA ASP A 172 3.98 2.92 -12.90
C ASP A 172 4.65 4.16 -12.27
N LEU A 173 4.78 4.19 -10.93
CA LEU A 173 5.49 5.23 -10.19
C LEU A 173 7.00 5.23 -10.47
N SER A 174 7.61 4.05 -10.63
CA SER A 174 9.04 3.91 -10.93
C SER A 174 9.38 4.37 -12.34
N GLU A 175 8.53 4.07 -13.32
CA GLU A 175 8.66 4.53 -14.71
C GLU A 175 8.58 6.05 -14.81
N THR A 176 7.70 6.67 -14.02
CA THR A 176 7.55 8.14 -13.92
C THR A 176 8.84 8.80 -13.41
N ASN A 177 9.53 8.17 -12.46
CA ASN A 177 10.79 8.68 -11.91
C ASN A 177 11.99 8.52 -12.85
N ALA A 178 11.99 7.48 -13.69
CA ALA A 178 13.04 7.20 -14.67
C ALA A 178 12.96 8.11 -15.91
N SER A 179 11.75 8.51 -16.30
CA SER A 179 11.47 9.25 -17.54
C SER A 179 11.29 10.76 -17.29
N ARG A 180 12.32 11.44 -16.78
CA ARG A 180 12.37 12.91 -16.52
C ARG A 180 12.12 13.83 -17.74
N ARG A 181 11.62 13.31 -18.86
CA ARG A 181 11.08 14.05 -20.00
C ARG A 181 9.55 14.02 -19.91
N GLN A 182 8.95 15.20 -19.78
CA GLN A 182 7.52 15.52 -19.98
C GLN A 182 6.60 14.29 -20.07
N THR A 183 6.15 13.80 -18.91
CA THR A 183 5.28 12.63 -18.84
C THR A 183 3.98 12.90 -19.58
N ASP A 184 3.57 11.94 -20.42
CA ASP A 184 2.28 11.94 -21.08
C ASP A 184 1.17 12.12 -20.03
N VAL A 185 0.24 13.04 -20.28
CA VAL A 185 -0.89 13.35 -19.39
C VAL A 185 -1.68 12.08 -19.04
N VAL A 186 -1.79 11.15 -19.99
CA VAL A 186 -2.50 9.87 -19.80
C VAL A 186 -1.77 8.97 -18.80
N HIS A 187 -0.43 8.98 -18.80
CA HIS A 187 0.35 8.22 -17.82
C HIS A 187 0.19 8.81 -16.42
N GLY A 188 0.35 10.13 -16.31
CA GLY A 188 0.19 10.83 -15.03
C GLY A 188 -1.19 10.62 -14.41
N THR A 189 -2.25 10.64 -15.22
CA THR A 189 -3.63 10.39 -14.76
C THR A 189 -3.88 8.94 -14.37
N ARG A 190 -3.23 7.96 -15.01
CA ARG A 190 -3.32 6.53 -14.62
C ARG A 190 -2.64 6.24 -13.29
N VAL A 191 -1.47 6.84 -13.06
CA VAL A 191 -0.78 6.76 -11.76
C VAL A 191 -1.67 7.33 -10.66
N LEU A 192 -2.23 8.54 -10.89
CA LEU A 192 -3.17 9.17 -9.97
C LEU A 192 -4.36 8.26 -9.67
N ASP A 193 -4.95 7.67 -10.71
CA ASP A 193 -6.11 6.79 -10.60
C ASP A 193 -5.81 5.55 -9.75
N GLY A 194 -4.63 4.95 -9.92
CA GLY A 194 -4.13 3.86 -9.08
C GLY A 194 -4.04 4.26 -7.60
N ILE A 195 -3.41 5.40 -7.29
CA ILE A 195 -3.26 5.89 -5.91
C ILE A 195 -4.64 6.20 -5.29
N VAL A 196 -5.55 6.82 -6.04
CA VAL A 196 -6.90 7.12 -5.55
C VAL A 196 -7.68 5.83 -5.26
N HIS A 197 -7.54 4.80 -6.08
CA HIS A 197 -8.18 3.52 -5.83
C HIS A 197 -7.62 2.80 -4.61
N LEU A 198 -6.32 2.92 -4.32
CA LEU A 198 -5.74 2.46 -3.05
C LEU A 198 -6.33 3.22 -1.85
N LEU A 199 -6.42 4.55 -1.95
CA LEU A 199 -7.02 5.39 -0.91
C LEU A 199 -8.48 4.99 -0.63
N ILE A 200 -9.26 4.75 -1.70
CA ILE A 200 -10.64 4.27 -1.61
C ILE A 200 -10.69 2.92 -0.90
N PHE A 201 -9.79 2.01 -1.26
CA PHE A 201 -9.70 0.68 -0.68
C PHE A 201 -9.38 0.72 0.81
N GLU A 202 -8.36 1.48 1.22
CA GLU A 202 -7.97 1.63 2.63
C GLU A 202 -9.10 2.22 3.48
N ALA A 203 -9.76 3.27 2.96
CA ALA A 203 -10.93 3.85 3.61
C ALA A 203 -12.07 2.82 3.78
N SER A 204 -12.24 1.94 2.79
CA SER A 204 -13.27 0.89 2.82
C SER A 204 -12.97 -0.21 3.84
N MET A 205 -11.70 -0.49 4.11
CA MET A 205 -11.27 -1.56 5.01
C MET A 205 -10.97 -1.10 6.44
N ALA A 206 -10.65 0.19 6.66
CA ALA A 206 -10.15 0.73 7.93
C ALA A 206 -9.00 -0.10 8.54
N THR A 207 -8.15 -0.65 7.67
CA THR A 207 -7.03 -1.52 8.06
C THR A 207 -5.70 -0.78 8.17
N SER A 208 -5.55 0.43 7.60
CA SER A 208 -4.28 1.18 7.63
C SER A 208 -4.40 2.51 8.39
N GLU A 209 -3.37 2.80 9.19
CA GLU A 209 -3.11 4.12 9.79
C GLU A 209 -2.51 5.11 8.77
N ASP A 210 -2.31 4.66 7.51
CA ASP A 210 -1.49 5.30 6.49
C ASP A 210 -2.30 6.03 5.39
N TRP A 211 -3.64 6.08 5.48
CA TRP A 211 -4.49 6.73 4.47
C TRP A 211 -4.09 8.19 4.17
N ASN A 212 -3.55 8.90 5.15
CA ASN A 212 -3.09 10.28 4.99
C ASN A 212 -1.81 10.38 4.13
N ILE A 213 -0.99 9.32 4.09
CA ILE A 213 0.18 9.20 3.21
C ILE A 213 -0.31 9.08 1.76
N HIS A 214 -1.23 8.16 1.47
CA HIS A 214 -1.78 7.99 0.13
C HIS A 214 -2.60 9.20 -0.33
N LEU A 215 -3.37 9.83 0.57
CA LEU A 215 -4.03 11.10 0.28
C LEU A 215 -3.00 12.19 -0.08
N THR A 216 -1.90 12.30 0.68
CA THR A 216 -0.86 13.29 0.40
C THR A 216 -0.16 13.02 -0.94
N ALA A 217 0.15 11.76 -1.25
CA ALA A 217 0.73 11.37 -2.54
C ALA A 217 -0.23 11.67 -3.70
N ALA A 218 -1.52 11.34 -3.57
CA ALA A 218 -2.52 11.59 -4.59
C ALA A 218 -2.75 13.08 -4.84
N LEU A 219 -2.78 13.89 -3.79
CA LEU A 219 -2.90 15.35 -3.90
C LEU A 219 -1.66 15.95 -4.59
N SER A 220 -0.45 15.50 -4.23
CA SER A 220 0.79 15.94 -4.90
C SER A 220 0.79 15.58 -6.39
N GLN A 221 0.37 14.35 -6.73
CA GLN A 221 0.29 13.91 -8.13
C GLN A 221 -0.76 14.71 -8.91
N LEU A 222 -1.91 15.01 -8.31
CA LEU A 222 -2.94 15.86 -8.93
C LEU A 222 -2.41 17.27 -9.19
N GLU A 223 -1.73 17.87 -8.21
CA GLU A 223 -1.10 19.19 -8.36
C GLU A 223 -0.03 19.20 -9.45
N ASP A 224 0.79 18.14 -9.56
CA ASP A 224 1.79 18.00 -10.62
C ASP A 224 1.14 17.94 -12.01
N ILE A 225 0.04 17.19 -12.17
CA ILE A 225 -0.72 17.11 -13.44
C ILE A 225 -1.26 18.50 -13.82
N PHE A 226 -1.87 19.22 -12.87
CA PHE A 226 -2.37 20.56 -13.13
C PHE A 226 -1.24 21.54 -13.45
N ARG A 227 -0.12 21.49 -12.73
CA ARG A 227 1.02 22.39 -12.99
C ARG A 227 1.56 22.24 -14.41
N VAL A 228 1.58 21.02 -14.95
CA VAL A 228 2.16 20.74 -16.28
C VAL A 228 1.14 20.93 -17.41
N HIS A 229 -0.11 20.50 -17.22
CA HIS A 229 -1.10 20.38 -18.31
C HIS A 229 -2.38 21.22 -18.10
N GLY A 230 -2.56 21.75 -16.89
CA GLY A 230 -3.82 22.34 -16.42
C GLY A 230 -3.69 23.74 -15.83
N PHE A 231 -2.55 24.42 -15.99
CA PHE A 231 -2.31 25.74 -15.41
C PHE A 231 -1.97 26.74 -16.51
N MET A 232 -2.89 27.68 -16.74
CA MET A 232 -2.77 28.72 -17.77
C MET A 232 -3.22 30.06 -17.19
N ASP A 233 -2.52 31.15 -17.54
CA ASP A 233 -2.86 32.52 -17.11
C ASP A 233 -3.09 32.68 -15.60
N GLY A 234 -2.32 31.95 -14.78
CA GLY A 234 -2.42 31.98 -13.32
C GLY A 234 -3.64 31.25 -12.74
N ARG A 235 -4.38 30.47 -13.55
CA ARG A 235 -5.58 29.74 -13.13
C ARG A 235 -5.53 28.27 -13.52
N TYR A 236 -6.28 27.48 -12.76
CA TYR A 236 -6.45 26.05 -13.02
C TYR A 236 -7.55 25.85 -14.07
N HIS A 237 -7.27 25.01 -15.07
CA HIS A 237 -8.15 24.72 -16.19
C HIS A 237 -8.34 23.21 -16.33
N LEU A 238 -9.47 22.69 -15.81
CA LEU A 238 -9.81 21.27 -15.94
C LEU A 238 -9.93 20.85 -17.42
N GLN A 239 -10.52 21.72 -18.24
CA GLN A 239 -10.79 21.43 -19.65
C GLN A 239 -9.51 21.21 -20.47
N SER A 240 -8.39 21.90 -20.19
CA SER A 240 -7.16 21.71 -20.97
C SER A 240 -6.60 20.31 -20.79
N ILE A 241 -6.63 19.78 -19.55
CA ILE A 241 -6.24 18.40 -19.26
C ILE A 241 -7.18 17.43 -20.00
N LEU A 242 -8.50 17.65 -19.96
CA LEU A 242 -9.45 16.78 -20.66
C LEU A 242 -9.21 16.76 -22.17
N VAL A 243 -8.95 17.92 -22.79
CA VAL A 243 -8.66 18.02 -24.22
C VAL A 243 -7.35 17.31 -24.57
N SER A 244 -6.33 17.41 -23.71
CA SER A 244 -5.06 16.70 -23.94
C SER A 244 -5.19 15.16 -23.89
N MET A 245 -6.26 14.64 -23.26
CA MET A 245 -6.61 13.21 -23.24
C MET A 245 -7.60 12.81 -24.35
N GLU A 246 -7.97 13.72 -25.24
CA GLU A 246 -8.99 13.45 -26.27
C GLU A 246 -8.46 12.49 -27.35
N ARG A 247 -9.30 11.52 -27.74
CA ARG A 247 -8.99 10.53 -28.80
C ARG A 247 -10.07 10.61 -29.90
N PRO A 248 -9.78 10.20 -31.14
CA PRO A 248 -10.77 10.19 -32.22
C PRO A 248 -12.03 9.42 -31.82
N SER A 249 -13.17 10.10 -31.80
CA SER A 249 -14.47 9.51 -31.44
C SER A 249 -15.31 9.26 -32.69
N ILE A 250 -16.07 8.16 -32.71
CA ILE A 250 -17.06 7.88 -33.77
C ILE A 250 -18.20 8.91 -33.80
N PHE A 251 -18.33 9.73 -32.75
CA PHE A 251 -19.31 10.81 -32.66
C PHE A 251 -18.72 12.18 -33.05
N LYS A 252 -17.49 12.24 -33.59
CA LYS A 252 -16.86 13.49 -34.01
C LYS A 252 -17.70 14.15 -35.12
N GLY A 253 -18.28 15.32 -34.82
CA GLY A 253 -19.18 16.04 -35.72
C GLY A 253 -20.68 15.85 -35.47
N VAL A 254 -21.08 15.05 -34.46
CA VAL A 254 -22.49 14.85 -34.07
C VAL A 254 -22.80 15.70 -32.83
N HIS A 255 -23.72 16.66 -32.95
CA HIS A 255 -24.20 17.48 -31.83
C HIS A 255 -25.23 16.70 -30.99
N LEU A 256 -24.76 16.03 -29.93
CA LEU A 256 -25.63 15.29 -29.00
C LEU A 256 -26.24 16.15 -27.88
N GLY A 257 -25.86 17.44 -27.79
CA GLY A 257 -26.28 18.32 -26.69
C GLY A 257 -25.61 18.00 -25.34
N PHE A 258 -24.70 17.03 -25.29
CA PHE A 258 -23.86 16.71 -24.12
C PHE A 258 -22.50 16.14 -24.58
N ARG A 259 -21.42 16.36 -23.80
CA ARG A 259 -20.10 15.77 -24.09
C ARG A 259 -20.03 14.29 -23.70
N VAL A 260 -19.44 13.49 -24.58
CA VAL A 260 -19.16 12.06 -24.33
C VAL A 260 -17.68 11.91 -23.98
N TRP A 261 -17.39 11.73 -22.70
CA TRP A 261 -16.04 11.50 -22.20
C TRP A 261 -15.56 10.08 -22.51
N ASN A 262 -14.28 9.93 -22.84
CA ASN A 262 -13.63 8.63 -22.96
C ASN A 262 -13.29 8.04 -21.57
N ALA A 263 -12.71 6.83 -21.55
CA ALA A 263 -12.39 6.13 -20.30
C ALA A 263 -11.39 6.90 -19.44
N ASP A 264 -10.28 7.37 -20.02
CA ASP A 264 -9.23 8.11 -19.29
C ASP A 264 -9.77 9.43 -18.71
N GLN A 265 -10.53 10.20 -19.49
CA GLN A 265 -11.19 11.43 -19.06
C GLN A 265 -12.20 11.18 -17.93
N THR A 266 -13.00 10.12 -18.06
CA THR A 266 -13.99 9.74 -17.02
C THR A 266 -13.29 9.31 -15.73
N SER A 267 -12.16 8.61 -15.84
CA SER A 267 -11.35 8.23 -14.68
C SER A 267 -10.79 9.45 -13.98
N PHE A 268 -10.12 10.33 -14.73
CA PHE A 268 -9.52 11.53 -14.17
C PHE A 268 -10.54 12.45 -13.47
N LEU A 269 -11.72 12.64 -14.07
CA LEU A 269 -12.82 13.39 -13.45
C LEU A 269 -13.29 12.75 -12.14
N PHE A 270 -13.39 11.42 -12.10
CA PHE A 270 -13.75 10.70 -10.89
C PHE A 270 -12.66 10.83 -9.82
N SER A 271 -11.39 10.59 -10.15
CA SER A 271 -10.27 10.69 -9.21
C SER A 271 -10.17 12.11 -8.63
N THR A 272 -10.35 13.13 -9.47
CA THR A 272 -10.39 14.54 -9.05
C THR A 272 -11.56 14.81 -8.11
N ALA A 273 -12.76 14.30 -8.40
CA ALA A 273 -13.93 14.44 -7.51
C ALA A 273 -13.71 13.80 -6.14
N VAL A 274 -13.16 12.59 -6.12
CA VAL A 274 -12.82 11.87 -4.88
C VAL A 274 -11.80 12.64 -4.08
N LEU A 275 -10.74 13.16 -4.70
CA LEU A 275 -9.70 13.91 -3.98
C LEU A 275 -10.19 15.23 -3.40
N ILE A 276 -11.02 15.98 -4.12
CA ILE A 276 -11.65 17.20 -3.58
C ILE A 276 -12.51 16.86 -2.36
N TYR A 277 -13.38 15.85 -2.47
CA TYR A 277 -14.23 15.41 -1.38
C TYR A 277 -13.41 14.95 -0.17
N THR A 278 -12.44 14.06 -0.40
CA THR A 278 -11.62 13.49 0.66
C THR A 278 -10.72 14.52 1.31
N ASP A 279 -10.14 15.48 0.57
CA ASP A 279 -9.34 16.57 1.13
C ASP A 279 -10.17 17.46 2.04
N ILE A 280 -11.40 17.83 1.64
CA ILE A 280 -12.30 18.65 2.46
C ILE A 280 -12.70 17.91 3.74
N VAL A 281 -13.20 16.67 3.62
CA VAL A 281 -13.63 15.89 4.79
C VAL A 281 -12.44 15.59 5.71
N ALA A 282 -11.30 15.16 5.18
CA ALA A 282 -10.09 14.94 5.97
C ALA A 282 -9.64 16.22 6.68
N SER A 283 -9.78 17.38 6.05
CA SER A 283 -9.39 18.66 6.62
C SER A 283 -10.29 19.11 7.77
N VAL A 284 -11.58 18.82 7.71
CA VAL A 284 -12.49 18.96 8.88
C VAL A 284 -12.04 18.04 10.01
N LEU A 285 -11.80 16.76 9.72
CA LEU A 285 -11.46 15.76 10.74
C LEU A 285 -10.11 16.03 11.41
N LEU A 286 -9.14 16.52 10.64
CA LEU A 286 -7.78 16.85 11.11
C LEU A 286 -7.63 18.31 11.55
N ARG A 287 -8.67 19.14 11.39
CA ARG A 287 -8.69 20.59 11.69
C ARG A 287 -7.55 21.36 11.02
N ARG A 288 -7.38 21.14 9.71
CA ARG A 288 -6.40 21.82 8.86
C ARG A 288 -7.08 22.54 7.71
N VAL A 289 -6.34 23.40 7.01
CA VAL A 289 -6.80 24.01 5.76
C VAL A 289 -6.82 22.93 4.65
N PRO A 290 -7.90 22.80 3.86
CA PRO A 290 -7.90 21.94 2.66
C PRO A 290 -6.77 22.33 1.71
N LYS A 291 -5.99 21.33 1.26
CA LYS A 291 -4.85 21.56 0.37
C LYS A 291 -5.30 22.09 -0.99
N LEU A 292 -6.42 21.60 -1.52
CA LEU A 292 -6.99 22.02 -2.81
C LEU A 292 -7.85 23.29 -2.72
N ARG A 293 -7.90 23.97 -1.57
CA ARG A 293 -8.71 25.18 -1.37
C ARG A 293 -8.48 26.23 -2.46
N HIS A 294 -7.24 26.40 -2.89
CA HIS A 294 -6.81 27.39 -3.88
C HIS A 294 -7.42 27.17 -5.28
N CYS A 295 -7.82 25.94 -5.62
CA CYS A 295 -8.36 25.60 -6.94
C CYS A 295 -9.86 25.24 -6.94
N HIS A 296 -10.54 25.20 -5.78
CA HIS A 296 -11.96 24.86 -5.67
C HIS A 296 -12.86 25.64 -6.66
N ASN A 297 -12.75 26.97 -6.69
CA ASN A 297 -13.57 27.82 -7.56
C ASN A 297 -13.28 27.63 -9.06
N ALA A 298 -12.09 27.12 -9.40
CA ALA A 298 -11.68 26.88 -10.77
C ALA A 298 -12.06 25.47 -11.26
N LEU A 299 -12.35 24.55 -10.34
CA LEU A 299 -12.61 23.14 -10.66
C LEU A 299 -14.06 22.72 -10.43
N ILE A 300 -14.76 23.32 -9.47
CA ILE A 300 -16.09 22.88 -9.04
C ILE A 300 -17.16 23.76 -9.67
N ALA A 301 -18.19 23.13 -10.24
CA ALA A 301 -19.30 23.85 -10.86
C ALA A 301 -20.13 24.60 -9.81
N ASP A 302 -20.39 25.88 -10.06
CA ASP A 302 -21.39 26.65 -9.30
C ASP A 302 -22.77 26.46 -9.93
N SER A 303 -23.72 25.96 -9.14
CA SER A 303 -25.09 25.71 -9.58
C SER A 303 -25.95 26.97 -9.71
N SER A 304 -25.38 28.15 -9.44
CA SER A 304 -26.06 29.47 -9.48
C SER A 304 -25.91 30.21 -10.82
N VAL A 305 -24.98 29.81 -11.70
CA VAL A 305 -24.69 30.54 -12.94
C VAL A 305 -25.05 29.70 -14.17
N SER A 306 -26.15 30.04 -14.86
CA SER A 306 -26.48 29.48 -16.17
C SER A 306 -25.73 30.22 -17.28
N THR A 307 -24.52 29.78 -17.62
CA THR A 307 -23.88 30.15 -18.89
C THR A 307 -23.13 28.94 -19.45
N THR A 308 -22.93 28.92 -20.77
CA THR A 308 -22.26 27.90 -21.59
C THR A 308 -20.83 27.50 -21.15
N GLN A 309 -20.31 28.09 -20.06
CA GLN A 309 -19.05 27.74 -19.40
C GLN A 309 -19.17 26.64 -18.33
N THR A 310 -20.35 26.33 -17.80
CA THR A 310 -20.52 25.34 -16.70
C THR A 310 -20.27 23.90 -17.13
N ASP A 311 -20.39 23.57 -18.42
CA ASP A 311 -20.10 22.23 -18.98
C ASP A 311 -18.63 21.80 -18.85
N GLN A 312 -17.74 22.69 -18.39
CA GLN A 312 -16.30 22.48 -18.26
C GLN A 312 -15.83 22.25 -16.82
N LEU A 313 -16.74 22.36 -15.84
CA LEU A 313 -16.45 22.23 -14.42
C LEU A 313 -16.99 20.92 -13.84
N LEU A 314 -16.50 20.56 -12.66
CA LEU A 314 -16.85 19.34 -11.98
C LEU A 314 -18.15 19.47 -11.20
N HIS A 315 -19.17 18.74 -11.65
CA HIS A 315 -20.46 18.61 -10.97
C HIS A 315 -20.40 17.53 -9.89
N LEU A 316 -20.03 17.91 -8.66
CA LEU A 316 -19.86 16.97 -7.54
C LEU A 316 -21.14 16.24 -7.15
N GLU A 317 -22.32 16.79 -7.46
CA GLU A 317 -23.61 16.15 -7.25
C GLU A 317 -23.76 14.84 -8.05
N ASN A 318 -23.08 14.72 -9.20
CA ASN A 318 -23.07 13.48 -9.98
C ASN A 318 -22.25 12.37 -9.32
N TYR A 319 -21.41 12.72 -8.34
CA TYR A 319 -20.60 11.78 -7.58
C TYR A 319 -21.23 11.58 -6.22
N PHE A 320 -21.27 12.60 -5.37
CA PHE A 320 -21.65 12.47 -3.96
C PHE A 320 -23.12 12.79 -3.67
N GLY A 321 -23.91 13.17 -4.67
CA GLY A 321 -25.30 13.61 -4.51
C GLY A 321 -25.46 14.98 -3.84
N CYS A 322 -24.35 15.66 -3.51
CA CYS A 322 -24.34 16.99 -2.91
C CYS A 322 -23.75 17.99 -3.90
N TYR A 323 -24.38 19.15 -4.04
CA TYR A 323 -23.88 20.19 -4.94
C TYR A 323 -22.51 20.71 -4.49
N GLY A 324 -21.62 20.93 -5.45
CA GLY A 324 -20.21 21.21 -5.17
C GLY A 324 -19.96 22.45 -4.30
N TRP A 325 -20.74 23.50 -4.47
CA TRP A 325 -20.63 24.72 -3.66
C TRP A 325 -20.84 24.48 -2.16
N ALA A 326 -21.64 23.47 -1.77
CA ALA A 326 -21.84 23.15 -0.37
C ALA A 326 -20.55 22.57 0.24
N PHE A 327 -19.82 21.73 -0.50
CA PHE A 327 -18.51 21.25 -0.06
C PHE A 327 -17.49 22.38 0.09
N ILE A 328 -17.51 23.37 -0.80
CA ILE A 328 -16.65 24.57 -0.69
C ILE A 328 -16.92 25.26 0.64
N LEU A 329 -18.19 25.48 1.01
CA LEU A 329 -18.53 26.10 2.30
C LEU A 329 -18.02 25.27 3.49
N ILE A 330 -18.14 23.94 3.46
CA ILE A 330 -17.57 23.07 4.50
C ILE A 330 -16.04 23.20 4.59
N GLY A 331 -15.36 23.29 3.44
CA GLY A 331 -13.92 23.53 3.37
C GLY A 331 -13.51 24.89 3.95
N GLU A 332 -14.31 25.94 3.74
CA GLU A 332 -14.10 27.26 4.34
C GLU A 332 -14.30 27.24 5.87
N ILE A 333 -15.27 26.47 6.38
CA ILE A 333 -15.43 26.27 7.84
C ILE A 333 -14.21 25.53 8.42
N ALA A 334 -13.67 24.53 7.72
CA ALA A 334 -12.45 23.84 8.14
C ALA A 334 -11.24 24.78 8.18
N ALA A 335 -11.12 25.68 7.19
CA ALA A 335 -10.08 26.70 7.16
C ALA A 335 -10.23 27.71 8.33
N LEU A 336 -11.46 28.10 8.68
CA LEU A 336 -11.75 28.94 9.84
C LEU A 336 -11.36 28.25 11.16
N ASP A 337 -11.64 26.96 11.30
CA ASP A 337 -11.24 26.16 12.48
C ASP A 337 -9.71 26.06 12.60
N ALA A 338 -9.02 25.79 11.49
CA ALA A 338 -7.56 25.76 11.45
C ALA A 338 -6.94 27.14 11.78
N TRP A 339 -7.52 28.21 11.26
CA TRP A 339 -7.11 29.58 11.59
C TRP A 339 -7.30 29.89 13.08
N LYS A 340 -8.45 29.51 13.66
CA LYS A 340 -8.71 29.63 15.10
C LYS A 340 -7.64 28.93 15.92
N LEU A 341 -7.29 27.70 15.55
CA LEU A 341 -6.26 26.90 16.23
C LEU A 341 -4.87 27.54 16.16
N ALA A 342 -4.44 28.00 14.99
CA ALA A 342 -3.12 28.63 14.82
C ALA A 342 -2.99 29.90 15.69
N ASN A 343 -4.01 30.75 15.69
CA ASN A 343 -4.02 31.99 16.47
C ASN A 343 -4.15 31.75 17.99
N MET A 344 -4.83 30.68 18.41
CA MET A 344 -4.85 30.24 19.80
C MET A 344 -3.46 29.80 20.30
N ALA A 345 -2.66 29.14 19.46
CA ALA A 345 -1.31 28.70 19.82
C ALA A 345 -0.33 29.88 19.97
N ASP A 346 -0.51 30.94 19.19
CA ASP A 346 0.32 32.15 19.22
C ASP A 346 -0.08 33.17 20.30
N GLY A 347 -1.07 32.84 21.15
CA GLY A 347 -1.57 33.72 22.21
C GLY A 347 -2.34 34.96 21.71
N ARG A 348 -2.69 35.00 20.42
CA ARG A 348 -3.38 36.12 19.76
C ARG A 348 -4.81 35.72 19.43
N ILE A 349 -5.71 35.72 20.42
CA ILE A 349 -7.13 35.53 20.13
C ILE A 349 -7.75 36.91 19.84
N TYR A 350 -8.34 37.08 18.66
CA TYR A 350 -9.29 38.16 18.37
C TYR A 350 -10.71 37.58 18.34
N PRO A 351 -11.41 37.47 19.49
CA PRO A 351 -12.74 36.84 19.55
C PRO A 351 -13.77 37.52 18.62
N GLU A 352 -13.62 38.82 18.42
CA GLU A 352 -14.45 39.62 17.51
C GLU A 352 -14.28 39.20 16.06
N GLU A 353 -13.05 39.01 15.59
CA GLU A 353 -12.77 38.60 14.21
C GLU A 353 -13.29 37.18 13.92
N LEU A 354 -13.11 36.25 14.85
CA LEU A 354 -13.67 34.89 14.76
C LEU A 354 -15.21 34.94 14.66
N THR A 355 -15.84 35.80 15.45
CA THR A 355 -17.30 35.94 15.46
C THR A 355 -17.81 36.62 14.19
N VAL A 356 -17.08 37.60 13.63
CA VAL A 356 -17.41 38.24 12.36
C VAL A 356 -17.31 37.24 11.20
N GLN A 357 -16.17 36.55 11.08
CA GLN A 357 -15.98 35.54 10.03
C GLN A 357 -16.97 34.37 10.18
N GLY A 358 -17.25 33.96 11.42
CA GLY A 358 -18.25 32.96 11.75
C GLY A 358 -19.66 33.36 11.28
N ARG A 359 -20.11 34.58 11.60
CA ARG A 359 -21.41 35.11 11.14
C ARG A 359 -21.50 35.21 9.62
N GLN A 360 -20.41 35.57 8.94
CA GLN A 360 -20.37 35.59 7.48
C GLN A 360 -20.56 34.17 6.90
N MET A 361 -19.93 33.15 7.48
CA MET A 361 -20.11 31.76 7.05
C MET A 361 -21.53 31.26 7.33
N GLU A 362 -22.09 31.59 8.50
CA GLU A 362 -23.46 31.26 8.87
C GLU A 362 -24.46 31.85 7.87
N ALA A 363 -24.31 33.13 7.51
CA ALA A 363 -25.14 33.79 6.50
C ALA A 363 -25.06 33.10 5.12
N LYS A 364 -23.86 32.66 4.69
CA LYS A 364 -23.69 31.91 3.44
C LYS A 364 -24.42 30.56 3.46
N LEU A 365 -24.37 29.85 4.58
CA LEU A 365 -25.06 28.56 4.75
C LEU A 365 -26.59 28.74 4.70
N TYR A 366 -27.14 29.73 5.40
CA TYR A 366 -28.57 30.04 5.37
C TYR A 366 -29.04 30.52 3.98
N CYS A 367 -28.28 31.40 3.33
CA CYS A 367 -28.55 31.82 1.96
C CYS A 367 -28.56 30.61 1.00
N GLY A 368 -27.63 29.66 1.19
CA GLY A 368 -27.61 28.40 0.45
C GLY A 368 -28.87 27.54 0.67
N LEU A 369 -29.37 27.45 1.91
CA LEU A 369 -30.60 26.74 2.27
C LEU A 369 -31.85 27.37 1.62
N GLU A 370 -31.92 28.70 1.58
CA GLU A 370 -33.02 29.44 0.95
C GLU A 370 -33.00 29.27 -0.58
N ASN A 371 -31.83 29.47 -1.20
CA ASN A 371 -31.67 29.39 -2.65
C ASN A 371 -32.01 27.99 -3.17
N ILE A 372 -31.58 26.93 -2.49
CA ILE A 372 -31.86 25.55 -2.93
C ILE A 372 -33.33 25.16 -2.73
N GLN A 373 -34.05 25.83 -1.83
CA GLN A 373 -35.48 25.64 -1.59
C GLN A 373 -36.34 26.31 -2.67
N SER A 374 -35.83 27.37 -3.30
CA SER A 374 -36.55 28.15 -4.32
C SER A 374 -36.43 27.61 -5.77
N LYS A 375 -35.55 26.62 -6.03
CA LYS A 375 -35.38 26.05 -7.38
C LYS A 375 -36.69 25.35 -7.83
N PRO A 376 -37.36 25.83 -8.90
CA PRO A 376 -38.52 25.13 -9.44
C PRO A 376 -38.06 23.79 -10.01
N LEU A 377 -38.79 22.71 -9.69
CA LEU A 377 -38.67 21.44 -10.41
C LEU A 377 -39.05 21.73 -11.86
N SER A 378 -38.05 21.85 -12.74
CA SER A 378 -38.27 22.00 -14.19
C SER A 378 -39.13 20.84 -14.70
N HIS A 379 -39.83 21.04 -15.83
CA HIS A 379 -40.60 20.02 -16.57
C HIS A 379 -39.67 18.91 -17.12
N GLU A 380 -38.96 18.22 -16.24
CA GLU A 380 -38.09 17.11 -16.55
C GLU A 380 -38.82 15.77 -16.31
N PRO A 381 -38.49 14.73 -17.10
CA PRO A 381 -39.11 13.42 -16.98
C PRO A 381 -38.97 12.86 -15.55
N ALA A 382 -40.01 12.17 -15.05
CA ALA A 382 -40.17 11.71 -13.66
C ALA A 382 -38.94 11.06 -12.99
N ARG A 383 -38.03 10.44 -13.76
CA ARG A 383 -36.77 9.87 -13.26
C ARG A 383 -35.73 10.91 -12.86
N ASN A 384 -35.65 12.03 -13.57
CA ASN A 384 -34.70 13.11 -13.29
C ASN A 384 -35.19 14.02 -12.16
N THR A 385 -36.50 14.22 -12.06
CA THR A 385 -37.15 14.98 -10.98
C THR A 385 -36.85 14.36 -9.60
N ASN A 386 -36.99 13.03 -9.46
CA ASN A 386 -36.63 12.32 -8.23
C ASN A 386 -35.13 12.44 -7.87
N ARG A 387 -34.24 12.49 -8.87
CA ARG A 387 -32.79 12.61 -8.64
C ARG A 387 -32.40 14.03 -8.23
N SER A 388 -33.02 15.04 -8.83
CA SER A 388 -32.83 16.44 -8.44
C SER A 388 -33.32 16.70 -7.02
N GLU A 389 -34.52 16.19 -6.68
CA GLU A 389 -35.06 16.26 -5.32
C GLU A 389 -34.14 15.57 -4.30
N GLN A 390 -33.63 14.39 -4.63
CA GLN A 390 -32.64 13.70 -3.81
C GLN A 390 -31.38 14.56 -3.58
N HIS A 391 -30.81 15.17 -4.62
CA HIS A 391 -29.62 16.01 -4.47
C HIS A 391 -29.89 17.23 -3.58
N ILE A 392 -31.09 17.81 -3.67
CA ILE A 392 -31.53 18.92 -2.82
C ILE A 392 -31.57 18.47 -1.35
N LEU A 393 -32.19 17.33 -1.05
CA LEU A 393 -32.29 16.80 0.32
C LEU A 393 -30.91 16.48 0.92
N ILE A 394 -30.01 15.86 0.15
CA ILE A 394 -28.64 15.58 0.58
C ILE A 394 -27.89 16.89 0.85
N THR A 395 -28.00 17.88 -0.05
CA THR A 395 -27.32 19.17 0.11
C THR A 395 -27.83 19.91 1.35
N LYS A 396 -29.14 19.93 1.61
CA LYS A 396 -29.72 20.48 2.85
C LYS A 396 -29.13 19.80 4.10
N LEU A 397 -29.00 18.48 4.08
CA LEU A 397 -28.39 17.73 5.19
C LEU A 397 -26.93 18.14 5.43
N TRP A 398 -26.12 18.32 4.38
CA TRP A 398 -24.75 18.82 4.49
C TRP A 398 -24.69 20.24 5.09
N LEU A 399 -25.62 21.14 4.70
CA LEU A 399 -25.66 22.51 5.21
C LEU A 399 -26.05 22.56 6.69
N HIS A 400 -27.05 21.78 7.12
CA HIS A 400 -27.40 21.69 8.54
C HIS A 400 -26.26 21.10 9.38
N ALA A 401 -25.56 20.07 8.88
CA ALA A 401 -24.35 19.58 9.53
C ALA A 401 -23.23 20.62 9.57
N GLY A 402 -23.08 21.42 8.50
CA GLY A 402 -22.17 22.57 8.45
C GLY A 402 -22.48 23.63 9.50
N LEU A 403 -23.76 23.99 9.68
CA LEU A 403 -24.21 24.93 10.72
C LEU A 403 -23.91 24.42 12.14
N ILE A 404 -24.15 23.12 12.39
CA ILE A 404 -23.81 22.49 13.67
C ILE A 404 -22.29 22.57 13.90
N TYR A 405 -21.49 22.17 12.92
CA TYR A 405 -20.03 22.19 13.05
C TYR A 405 -19.49 23.63 13.22
N LEU A 406 -19.97 24.59 12.44
CA LEU A 406 -19.61 26.01 12.57
C LEU A 406 -19.91 26.56 13.96
N SER A 407 -21.08 26.24 14.52
CA SER A 407 -21.41 26.62 15.90
C SER A 407 -20.39 26.05 16.90
N THR A 408 -20.00 24.78 16.75
CA THR A 408 -18.95 24.18 17.59
C THR A 408 -17.58 24.83 17.42
N VAL A 409 -17.27 25.37 16.23
CA VAL A 409 -16.03 26.11 15.95
C VAL A 409 -16.06 27.50 16.56
N ILE A 410 -17.19 28.22 16.52
CA ILE A 410 -17.27 29.60 17.05
C ILE A 410 -17.38 29.58 18.58
N SER A 411 -18.40 28.93 19.14
CA SER A 411 -18.78 29.03 20.55
C SER A 411 -18.36 27.81 21.39
N GLY A 412 -17.75 26.80 20.78
CA GLY A 412 -17.45 25.52 21.43
C GLY A 412 -18.62 24.52 21.37
N GLY A 413 -19.84 25.00 21.08
CA GLY A 413 -21.05 24.24 20.79
C GLY A 413 -21.47 23.26 21.88
N GLN A 414 -22.38 23.69 22.77
CA GLN A 414 -23.02 22.80 23.71
C GLN A 414 -24.15 22.03 23.02
N ILE A 415 -24.33 20.77 23.41
CA ILE A 415 -25.39 19.92 22.87
C ILE A 415 -26.77 20.53 23.12
N THR A 416 -26.93 21.32 24.20
CA THR A 416 -28.17 22.00 24.58
C THR A 416 -28.41 23.34 23.87
N ASP A 417 -27.45 23.84 23.08
CA ASP A 417 -27.59 25.16 22.44
C ASP A 417 -28.78 25.18 21.47
N PRO A 418 -29.74 26.11 21.59
CA PRO A 418 -30.94 26.13 20.76
C PRO A 418 -30.68 26.09 19.24
N PRO A 419 -29.70 26.83 18.68
CA PRO A 419 -29.37 26.75 17.26
C PRO A 419 -28.86 25.36 16.84
N ILE A 420 -28.09 24.69 17.69
CA ILE A 420 -27.61 23.32 17.43
C ILE A 420 -28.79 22.36 17.46
N ARG A 421 -29.67 22.46 18.46
CA ARG A 421 -30.86 21.60 18.60
C ARG A 421 -31.80 21.69 17.39
N ALA A 422 -32.08 22.91 16.93
CA ALA A 422 -32.92 23.13 15.75
C ALA A 422 -32.32 22.44 14.51
N ASN A 423 -31.02 22.63 14.26
CA ASN A 423 -30.34 22.01 13.12
C ASN A 423 -30.23 20.48 13.24
N VAL A 424 -29.98 19.94 14.44
CA VAL A 424 -29.96 18.49 14.70
C VAL A 424 -31.33 17.88 14.40
N HIS A 425 -32.42 18.50 14.89
CA HIS A 425 -33.77 18.01 14.67
C HIS A 425 -34.12 17.98 13.17
N THR A 426 -33.86 19.07 12.44
CA THR A 426 -34.12 19.13 10.99
C THR A 426 -33.26 18.12 10.23
N ALA A 427 -31.97 17.98 10.58
CA ALA A 427 -31.08 17.02 9.94
C ALA A 427 -31.53 15.56 10.19
N LEU A 428 -31.97 15.23 11.40
CA LEU A 428 -32.51 13.89 11.71
C LEU A 428 -33.75 13.58 10.88
N ASN A 429 -34.66 14.54 10.71
CA ASN A 429 -35.84 14.35 9.84
C ASN A 429 -35.42 14.14 8.37
N LEU A 430 -34.44 14.90 7.87
CA LEU A 430 -33.90 14.69 6.52
C LEU A 430 -33.27 13.30 6.38
N ILE A 431 -32.51 12.82 7.36
CA ILE A 431 -31.93 11.47 7.37
C ILE A 431 -33.03 10.41 7.31
N LYS A 432 -34.13 10.58 8.07
CA LYS A 432 -35.28 9.67 8.02
C LYS A 432 -35.94 9.66 6.65
N THR A 433 -36.26 10.83 6.09
CA THR A 433 -36.84 10.96 4.75
C THR A 433 -35.94 10.31 3.70
N LEU A 434 -34.63 10.56 3.76
CA LEU A 434 -33.65 9.97 2.84
C LEU A 434 -33.61 8.45 2.97
N THR A 435 -33.63 7.91 4.18
CA THR A 435 -33.54 6.46 4.44
C THR A 435 -34.84 5.73 4.07
N SER A 436 -35.99 6.35 4.29
CA SER A 436 -37.31 5.75 4.00
C SER A 436 -37.71 5.83 2.52
N ASN A 437 -37.46 6.96 1.87
CA ASN A 437 -37.94 7.21 0.50
C ASN A 437 -36.92 6.82 -0.57
N TYR A 438 -35.64 6.75 -0.20
CA TYR A 438 -34.57 6.47 -1.12
C TYR A 438 -33.69 5.36 -0.54
N ASN A 439 -33.25 4.41 -1.36
CA ASN A 439 -32.34 3.34 -0.92
C ASN A 439 -30.89 3.85 -0.79
N ILE A 440 -30.74 5.07 -0.27
CA ILE A 440 -29.49 5.82 -0.16
C ILE A 440 -28.88 5.52 1.19
N ARG A 441 -27.58 5.27 1.18
CA ARG A 441 -26.77 5.24 2.39
C ARG A 441 -26.58 6.70 2.82
N CYS A 442 -26.96 7.04 4.05
CA CYS A 442 -26.85 8.39 4.59
C CYS A 442 -25.42 8.94 4.42
N PRO A 443 -25.21 10.21 4.03
CA PRO A 443 -23.87 10.79 3.93
C PRO A 443 -23.18 10.74 5.30
N MET A 444 -22.00 10.11 5.33
CA MET A 444 -21.36 9.66 6.55
C MET A 444 -20.85 10.79 7.46
N TRP A 445 -20.32 11.87 6.89
CA TRP A 445 -19.86 13.02 7.69
C TRP A 445 -21.05 13.77 8.35
N PRO A 446 -22.14 14.12 7.62
CA PRO A 446 -23.34 14.66 8.26
C PRO A 446 -23.92 13.75 9.34
N LEU A 447 -23.98 12.43 9.11
CA LEU A 447 -24.42 11.47 10.12
C LEU A 447 -23.51 11.51 11.37
N CYS A 448 -22.19 11.60 11.17
CA CYS A 448 -21.22 11.70 12.25
C CYS A 448 -21.42 12.97 13.09
N VAL A 449 -21.58 14.13 12.44
CA VAL A 449 -21.82 15.42 13.12
C VAL A 449 -23.14 15.40 13.88
N VAL A 450 -24.24 15.04 13.21
CA VAL A 450 -25.58 15.03 13.80
C VAL A 450 -25.66 13.99 14.92
N GLY A 451 -25.17 12.78 14.69
CA GLY A 451 -25.14 11.71 15.69
C GLY A 451 -24.31 12.08 16.91
N SER A 452 -23.14 12.70 16.70
CA SER A 452 -22.27 13.17 17.79
C SER A 452 -22.86 14.36 18.56
N MET A 453 -23.90 15.03 18.05
CA MET A 453 -24.58 16.17 18.70
C MET A 453 -26.02 15.86 19.13
N ALA A 454 -26.46 14.62 18.98
CA ALA A 454 -27.79 14.16 19.40
C ALA A 454 -27.93 14.15 20.93
N GLN A 455 -29.14 14.37 21.44
CA GLN A 455 -29.48 14.24 22.86
C GLN A 455 -29.88 12.81 23.24
N ASP A 456 -29.95 12.53 24.54
CA ASP A 456 -30.15 11.18 25.06
C ASP A 456 -31.48 10.54 24.62
N ASP A 457 -32.52 11.35 24.38
CA ASP A 457 -33.81 10.94 23.84
C ASP A 457 -33.77 10.58 22.33
N GLU A 458 -32.80 11.12 21.59
CA GLU A 458 -32.61 10.88 20.16
C GLU A 458 -31.70 9.68 19.86
N ILE A 459 -30.86 9.28 20.82
CA ILE A 459 -29.90 8.17 20.69
C ILE A 459 -30.56 6.84 20.26
N PRO A 460 -31.69 6.40 20.86
CA PRO A 460 -32.33 5.13 20.47
C PRO A 460 -32.75 5.11 19.00
N GLU A 461 -33.30 6.21 18.52
CA GLU A 461 -33.73 6.35 17.13
C GLU A 461 -32.53 6.37 16.17
N LEU A 462 -31.45 7.06 16.53
CA LEU A 462 -30.20 7.03 15.76
C LEU A 462 -29.58 5.64 15.69
N ARG A 463 -29.59 4.89 16.80
CA ARG A 463 -29.15 3.49 16.80
C ARG A 463 -30.00 2.63 15.87
N ARG A 464 -31.32 2.85 15.85
CA ARG A 464 -32.24 2.19 14.91
C ARG A 464 -31.87 2.50 13.46
N ILE A 465 -31.74 3.79 13.11
CA ILE A 465 -31.33 4.24 11.76
C ILE A 465 -29.98 3.62 11.37
N MET A 466 -28.97 3.66 12.26
CA MET A 466 -27.66 3.08 11.98
C MET A 466 -27.70 1.55 11.83
N SER A 467 -28.61 0.86 12.52
CA SER A 467 -28.80 -0.60 12.42
C SER A 467 -29.52 -1.03 11.13
N GLU A 468 -30.41 -0.17 10.62
CA GLU A 468 -31.17 -0.35 9.38
C GLU A 468 -30.38 0.02 8.13
N LEU A 469 -29.14 0.47 8.29
CA LEU A 469 -28.21 0.71 7.19
C LEU A 469 -27.24 -0.51 7.12
N PRO A 470 -27.61 -1.60 6.40
CA PRO A 470 -26.91 -2.89 6.34
C PRO A 470 -25.38 -2.90 6.09
N PRO A 471 -24.74 -1.85 5.53
CA PRO A 471 -23.29 -1.79 5.38
C PRO A 471 -22.58 -0.95 6.45
N LEU A 472 -23.27 -0.29 7.38
CA LEU A 472 -22.57 0.65 8.26
C LEU A 472 -21.65 -0.03 9.28
N ARG A 473 -21.94 -1.26 9.68
CA ARG A 473 -21.12 -1.99 10.66
C ARG A 473 -20.06 -2.90 10.04
N SER A 474 -20.21 -3.25 8.77
CA SER A 474 -19.34 -4.22 8.11
C SER A 474 -18.15 -3.58 7.39
N PHE A 475 -18.23 -2.31 7.01
CA PHE A 475 -17.18 -1.59 6.29
C PHE A 475 -16.42 -0.62 7.19
N GLY A 476 -15.12 -0.48 6.95
CA GLY A 476 -14.17 0.21 7.80
C GLY A 476 -14.56 1.64 8.17
N ALA A 477 -14.61 2.56 7.20
CA ALA A 477 -14.96 3.96 7.45
C ALA A 477 -16.33 4.12 8.14
N ASN A 478 -17.30 3.27 7.80
CA ASN A 478 -18.63 3.35 8.38
C ASN A 478 -18.67 2.85 9.84
N LYS A 479 -17.93 1.78 10.13
CA LYS A 479 -17.75 1.25 11.48
C LYS A 479 -17.06 2.28 12.37
N GLU A 480 -16.06 2.98 11.84
CA GLU A 480 -15.41 4.07 12.56
C GLU A 480 -16.37 5.24 12.84
N VAL A 481 -17.23 5.64 11.89
CA VAL A 481 -18.24 6.67 12.16
C VAL A 481 -19.18 6.27 13.30
N VAL A 482 -19.69 5.04 13.30
CA VAL A 482 -20.54 4.54 14.41
C VAL A 482 -19.78 4.60 15.73
N LYS A 483 -18.52 4.14 15.76
CA LYS A 483 -17.66 4.17 16.93
C LYS A 483 -17.37 5.59 17.43
N ILE A 484 -17.19 6.56 16.52
CA ILE A 484 -16.98 7.97 16.88
C ILE A 484 -18.22 8.55 17.53
N ILE A 485 -19.40 8.26 16.97
CA ILE A 485 -20.69 8.67 17.53
C ILE A 485 -20.89 8.04 18.92
N GLU A 486 -20.68 6.73 19.07
CA GLU A 486 -20.82 6.04 20.35
C GLU A 486 -19.82 6.56 21.40
N THR A 487 -18.56 6.80 21.01
CA THR A 487 -17.56 7.39 21.91
C THR A 487 -17.91 8.83 22.29
N ALA A 488 -18.58 9.58 21.40
CA ALA A 488 -19.09 10.91 21.73
C ALA A 488 -20.15 10.82 22.82
N TRP A 489 -21.05 9.84 22.75
CA TRP A 489 -22.08 9.61 23.77
C TRP A 489 -21.47 9.21 25.12
N ASP A 490 -20.53 8.25 25.13
CA ASP A 490 -19.90 7.74 26.36
C ASP A 490 -19.11 8.83 27.12
N ARG A 491 -18.43 9.72 26.40
CA ARG A 491 -17.59 10.77 27.00
C ARG A 491 -18.39 11.87 27.70
N ARG A 492 -19.69 12.01 27.40
CA ARG A 492 -20.55 13.01 28.03
C ARG A 492 -20.91 12.66 29.48
N GLY A 493 -20.89 11.37 29.84
CA GLY A 493 -21.28 10.88 31.17
C GLY A 493 -20.18 10.91 32.24
N GLN A 494 -18.97 11.40 31.94
CA GLN A 494 -17.84 11.38 32.88
C GLN A 494 -17.79 12.65 33.76
N PRO A 495 -17.97 12.54 35.09
CA PRO A 495 -17.86 13.69 35.99
C PRO A 495 -16.40 14.17 36.08
N GLY A 496 -16.16 15.47 35.89
CA GLY A 496 -14.86 16.11 36.12
C GLY A 496 -14.08 16.59 34.88
N LYS A 497 -14.61 16.46 33.66
CA LYS A 497 -14.02 17.07 32.45
C LYS A 497 -15.02 18.00 31.77
N ASN A 498 -15.13 19.23 32.24
CA ASN A 498 -15.82 20.28 31.50
C ASN A 498 -15.14 20.50 30.13
N SER A 499 -15.97 20.55 29.08
CA SER A 499 -15.68 20.76 27.64
C SER A 499 -15.36 19.52 26.78
N TRP A 500 -16.32 18.60 26.66
CA TRP A 500 -16.42 17.82 25.41
C TRP A 500 -16.80 18.78 24.27
N ASN A 501 -16.00 18.82 23.20
CA ASN A 501 -16.24 19.65 22.01
C ASN A 501 -16.09 18.78 20.76
N LEU A 502 -17.04 18.90 19.83
CA LEU A 502 -17.12 18.07 18.62
C LEU A 502 -15.84 18.14 17.77
N ALA A 503 -15.31 19.33 17.50
CA ALA A 503 -14.10 19.51 16.70
C ALA A 503 -12.88 18.83 17.37
N THR A 504 -12.71 19.02 18.68
CA THR A 504 -11.64 18.33 19.44
C THR A 504 -11.86 16.81 19.52
N HIS A 505 -13.10 16.34 19.48
CA HIS A 505 -13.43 14.92 19.48
C HIS A 505 -13.05 14.27 18.14
N PHE A 506 -13.39 14.91 17.01
CA PHE A 506 -12.92 14.49 15.70
C PHE A 506 -11.40 14.43 15.64
N GLN A 507 -10.73 15.51 16.05
CA GLN A 507 -9.28 15.49 16.12
C GLN A 507 -8.76 14.38 17.03
N LYS A 508 -9.31 14.11 18.22
CA LYS A 508 -8.80 13.02 19.07
C LYS A 508 -9.01 11.60 18.51
N GLN A 509 -10.01 11.41 17.65
CA GLN A 509 -10.31 10.11 17.03
C GLN A 509 -9.59 9.91 15.70
N PHE A 510 -9.35 10.99 14.96
CA PHE A 510 -8.73 10.98 13.62
C PHE A 510 -7.32 11.55 13.57
N SER A 511 -6.90 12.32 14.58
CA SER A 511 -5.48 12.38 14.91
C SER A 511 -5.11 10.95 15.14
N VAL A 512 -4.24 10.46 14.26
CA VAL A 512 -3.33 9.37 14.53
C VAL A 512 -3.05 9.46 16.03
N LYS A 513 -3.51 8.48 16.82
CA LYS A 513 -2.96 8.33 18.17
C LYS A 513 -1.46 8.50 17.92
N PRO A 514 -0.76 9.51 18.49
CA PRO A 514 0.68 9.42 18.49
C PRO A 514 0.90 8.07 19.12
N LEU A 515 1.38 7.15 18.29
CA LEU A 515 1.31 5.72 18.51
C LEU A 515 1.40 5.47 20.01
N VAL A 516 0.29 5.07 20.66
CA VAL A 516 0.44 4.28 21.89
C VAL A 516 0.81 2.89 21.38
N VAL A 517 1.94 2.82 20.69
CA VAL A 517 2.82 1.69 20.84
C VAL A 517 3.25 1.83 22.29
N GLY A 518 3.33 0.72 23.00
CA GLY A 518 4.38 0.63 24.00
C GLY A 518 5.75 0.71 23.32
N ASN A 519 6.06 1.78 22.59
CA ASN A 519 7.36 2.22 22.09
C ASN A 519 7.24 3.70 21.69
N PRO A 520 8.20 4.56 22.03
CA PRO A 520 8.07 6.02 21.98
C PRO A 520 8.01 6.55 20.56
N THR A 521 7.42 7.74 20.46
CA THR A 521 7.61 8.75 19.42
C THR A 521 8.92 8.57 18.65
N VAL A 522 8.83 8.14 17.40
CA VAL A 522 9.93 8.24 16.46
C VAL A 522 9.85 9.63 15.86
N THR A 523 10.59 10.54 16.47
CA THR A 523 10.91 11.80 15.81
C THR A 523 11.67 11.47 14.52
N MET A 524 11.35 12.16 13.41
CA MET A 524 12.20 12.09 12.23
C MET A 524 13.59 12.56 12.66
N VAL A 525 14.61 11.75 12.40
CA VAL A 525 16.00 12.06 12.76
C VAL A 525 16.92 11.86 11.58
N VAL A 526 18.08 12.50 11.63
CA VAL A 526 19.15 12.31 10.65
C VAL A 526 19.98 11.09 11.04
N VAL A 527 20.04 10.11 10.13
CA VAL A 527 20.76 8.85 10.27
C VAL A 527 21.95 8.85 9.32
N ALA A 528 23.16 8.80 9.88
CA ALA A 528 24.40 8.71 9.12
C ALA A 528 24.85 7.26 8.97
N VAL A 529 24.99 6.78 7.73
CA VAL A 529 25.48 5.44 7.43
C VAL A 529 26.93 5.52 6.96
N ALA A 530 27.85 5.14 7.86
CA ALA A 530 29.29 5.07 7.55
C ALA A 530 29.61 3.77 6.83
N GLY A 531 30.18 3.85 5.64
CA GLY A 531 30.31 2.67 4.75
C GLY A 531 29.01 2.36 3.98
N GLY A 532 28.10 3.33 3.87
CA GLY A 532 26.81 3.19 3.18
C GLY A 532 26.88 2.91 1.67
N SER A 533 28.08 2.93 1.09
CA SER A 533 28.33 2.51 -0.29
C SER A 533 28.87 1.07 -0.43
N GLY A 534 29.20 0.41 0.69
CA GLY A 534 29.65 -0.97 0.72
C GLY A 534 28.48 -1.95 0.75
N ASN A 535 28.77 -3.25 0.79
CA ASN A 535 27.79 -4.33 0.58
C ASN A 535 26.54 -4.21 1.46
N VAL A 536 26.67 -4.37 2.78
CA VAL A 536 25.54 -4.25 3.73
C VAL A 536 25.04 -2.80 3.82
N GLY A 537 25.96 -1.84 3.81
CA GLY A 537 25.65 -0.42 3.93
C GLY A 537 24.71 0.09 2.83
N ARG A 538 24.93 -0.36 1.59
CA ARG A 538 24.11 0.06 0.45
C ARG A 538 22.70 -0.47 0.56
N THR A 539 22.52 -1.73 0.96
CA THR A 539 21.20 -2.30 1.25
C THR A 539 20.48 -1.49 2.33
N ILE A 540 21.17 -1.15 3.44
CA ILE A 540 20.59 -0.35 4.52
C ILE A 540 20.19 1.05 4.03
N VAL A 541 21.05 1.74 3.27
CA VAL A 541 20.75 3.07 2.72
C VAL A 541 19.55 3.04 1.79
N GLU A 542 19.49 2.07 0.87
CA GLU A 542 18.36 1.90 -0.05
C GLU A 542 17.05 1.66 0.71
N THR A 543 17.04 0.72 1.67
CA THR A 543 15.85 0.41 2.46
C THR A 543 15.39 1.57 3.35
N LEU A 544 16.30 2.27 4.03
CA LEU A 544 15.92 3.42 4.86
C LEU A 544 15.26 4.54 4.04
N ARG A 545 15.72 4.73 2.78
CA ARG A 545 15.12 5.70 1.86
C ARG A 545 13.77 5.27 1.34
N GLU A 546 13.64 4.01 0.96
CA GLU A 546 12.36 3.44 0.52
C GLU A 546 11.29 3.57 1.60
N ILE A 547 11.66 3.40 2.87
CA ILE A 547 10.75 3.53 4.02
C ILE A 547 10.44 5.00 4.35
N GLY A 548 11.37 5.93 4.13
CA GLY A 548 11.12 7.38 4.21
C GLY A 548 10.84 7.95 5.61
N LYS A 549 11.12 7.20 6.69
CA LYS A 549 10.89 7.64 8.08
C LYS A 549 11.98 8.55 8.65
N HIS A 550 13.19 8.50 8.09
CA HIS A 550 14.37 9.21 8.58
C HIS A 550 15.09 9.90 7.43
N GLU A 551 15.76 11.02 7.71
CA GLU A 551 16.71 11.60 6.75
C GLU A 551 17.98 10.75 6.74
N VAL A 552 18.44 10.32 5.57
CA VAL A 552 19.59 9.42 5.42
C VAL A 552 20.75 10.17 4.78
N ILE A 553 21.90 10.12 5.44
CA ILE A 553 23.17 10.65 4.92
C ILE A 553 24.21 9.54 4.89
N VAL A 554 25.10 9.56 3.90
CA VAL A 554 26.18 8.59 3.76
C VAL A 554 27.50 9.23 4.12
N LEU A 555 28.28 8.59 4.99
CA LEU A 555 29.65 8.99 5.30
C LEU A 555 30.62 8.07 4.57
N GLY A 556 31.62 8.66 3.90
CA GLY A 556 32.69 7.89 3.27
C GLY A 556 33.91 8.72 2.90
N ARG A 557 35.00 8.06 2.50
CA ARG A 557 36.31 8.68 2.24
C ARG A 557 36.40 9.45 0.92
N LYS A 558 35.55 9.11 -0.06
CA LYS A 558 35.52 9.73 -1.40
C LYS A 558 34.08 9.82 -1.88
N ALA A 559 33.72 10.93 -2.52
CA ALA A 559 32.41 11.08 -3.15
C ALA A 559 32.25 10.04 -4.27
N ILE A 560 31.12 9.33 -4.29
CA ILE A 560 30.80 8.35 -5.34
C ILE A 560 29.75 8.98 -6.26
N SER A 561 30.03 9.00 -7.56
CA SER A 561 29.22 9.65 -8.60
C SER A 561 27.86 8.98 -8.88
N ASN A 562 27.54 7.84 -8.24
CA ASN A 562 26.45 6.94 -8.66
C ASN A 562 25.34 6.70 -7.62
N THR A 563 25.27 7.44 -6.50
CA THR A 563 24.11 7.38 -5.61
C THR A 563 23.14 8.50 -5.94
N ALA A 564 22.27 8.26 -6.93
CA ALA A 564 21.20 9.19 -7.26
C ALA A 564 20.36 9.52 -5.99
N ASN A 565 20.39 10.79 -5.58
CA ASN A 565 19.54 11.40 -4.56
C ASN A 565 19.81 11.06 -3.07
N VAL A 566 21.06 10.78 -2.66
CA VAL A 566 21.43 10.70 -1.22
C VAL A 566 22.55 11.67 -0.88
N LYS A 567 22.41 12.39 0.24
CA LYS A 567 23.43 13.33 0.71
C LYS A 567 24.67 12.56 1.15
N PHE A 568 25.77 12.77 0.44
CA PHE A 568 27.06 12.15 0.73
C PHE A 568 27.98 13.18 1.39
N ILE A 569 28.60 12.80 2.50
CA ILE A 569 29.55 13.64 3.23
C ILE A 569 30.89 12.93 3.23
N VAL A 570 31.89 13.63 2.68
CA VAL A 570 33.26 13.16 2.66
C VAL A 570 33.87 13.37 4.05
N VAL A 571 34.37 12.29 4.65
CA VAL A 571 35.05 12.34 5.95
C VAL A 571 36.38 11.60 5.89
N ASP A 572 37.38 12.15 6.58
CA ASP A 572 38.61 11.43 6.90
C ASP A 572 38.45 10.72 8.24
N TYR A 573 38.42 9.39 8.23
CA TYR A 573 38.32 8.58 9.44
C TYR A 573 39.58 8.65 10.33
N GLY A 574 40.67 9.26 9.86
CA GLY A 574 41.85 9.58 10.65
C GLY A 574 41.67 10.76 11.61
N ASP A 575 40.71 11.65 11.35
CA ASP A 575 40.53 12.92 12.05
C ASP A 575 39.20 12.97 12.82
N VAL A 576 39.30 12.76 14.14
CA VAL A 576 38.14 12.74 15.05
C VAL A 576 37.44 14.09 15.11
N GLU A 577 38.17 15.20 15.03
CA GLU A 577 37.60 16.55 15.17
C GLU A 577 36.79 16.94 13.94
N THR A 578 37.31 16.66 12.75
CA THR A 578 36.60 16.89 11.49
C THR A 578 35.33 16.03 11.39
N ILE A 579 35.38 14.75 11.80
CA ILE A 579 34.19 13.89 11.84
C ILE A 579 33.16 14.46 12.82
N THR A 580 33.59 14.88 14.02
CA THR A 580 32.69 15.44 15.04
C THR A 580 31.97 16.68 14.51
N THR A 581 32.72 17.57 13.86
CA THR A 581 32.18 18.78 13.22
C THR A 581 31.16 18.44 12.15
N ALA A 582 31.44 17.47 11.28
CA ALA A 582 30.51 17.03 10.25
C ALA A 582 29.22 16.43 10.83
N LEU A 583 29.32 15.64 11.90
CA LEU A 583 28.16 15.06 12.59
C LEU A 583 27.26 16.16 13.19
N ILE A 584 27.86 17.18 13.82
CA ILE A 584 27.13 18.33 14.40
C ILE A 584 26.49 19.20 13.31
N GLN A 585 27.25 19.56 12.27
CA GLN A 585 26.78 20.40 11.17
C GLN A 585 25.57 19.81 10.44
N HIS A 586 25.49 18.48 10.36
CA HIS A 586 24.38 17.77 9.74
C HIS A 586 23.34 17.26 10.74
N ASN A 587 23.42 17.69 12.00
CA ASN A 587 22.49 17.33 13.07
C ASN A 587 22.25 15.81 13.17
N VAL A 588 23.33 15.03 13.02
CA VAL A 588 23.25 13.56 13.04
C VAL A 588 22.84 13.10 14.41
N HIS A 589 21.73 12.36 14.49
CA HIS A 589 21.23 11.78 15.72
C HIS A 589 21.73 10.34 15.91
N THR A 590 21.72 9.55 14.84
CA THR A 590 22.11 8.13 14.88
C THR A 590 23.19 7.85 13.86
N VAL A 591 24.22 7.11 14.26
CA VAL A 591 25.25 6.59 13.34
C VAL A 591 25.08 5.08 13.18
N ILE A 592 25.03 4.61 11.94
CA ILE A 592 25.07 3.19 11.59
C ILE A 592 26.42 2.92 10.92
N CYS A 593 27.26 2.08 11.56
CA CYS A 593 28.54 1.69 11.00
C CYS A 593 28.42 0.39 10.20
N THR A 594 28.72 0.45 8.91
CA THR A 594 28.82 -0.70 7.99
C THR A 594 30.19 -0.76 7.33
N ILE A 595 31.21 -0.15 7.94
CA ILE A 595 32.61 -0.29 7.53
C ILE A 595 33.01 -1.76 7.69
N SER A 596 33.59 -2.36 6.66
CA SER A 596 34.16 -3.70 6.77
C SER A 596 35.42 -3.63 7.63
N VAL A 597 35.34 -4.15 8.85
CA VAL A 597 36.44 -4.16 9.82
C VAL A 597 37.16 -5.50 9.75
N ALA A 598 38.26 -5.52 9.00
CA ALA A 598 39.07 -6.72 8.76
C ALA A 598 40.53 -6.56 9.19
N ASP A 599 40.98 -5.34 9.46
CA ASP A 599 42.37 -5.00 9.75
C ASP A 599 42.45 -3.84 10.78
N GLU A 600 43.67 -3.50 11.18
CA GLU A 600 43.92 -2.43 12.16
C GLU A 600 43.48 -1.05 11.66
N ILE A 601 43.58 -0.77 10.35
CA ILE A 601 43.24 0.54 9.76
C ILE A 601 41.72 0.76 9.80
N SER A 602 40.96 -0.24 9.35
CA SER A 602 39.50 -0.26 9.38
C SER A 602 38.96 -0.31 10.81
N SER A 603 39.64 -1.03 11.72
CA SER A 603 39.34 -1.02 13.15
C SER A 603 39.52 0.39 13.75
N LYS A 604 40.67 1.02 13.49
CA LYS A 604 40.95 2.40 13.92
C LYS A 604 39.94 3.40 13.34
N SER A 605 39.50 3.20 12.10
CA SER A 605 38.48 4.04 11.48
C SER A 605 37.14 4.00 12.24
N GLN A 606 36.68 2.80 12.63
CA GLN A 606 35.47 2.68 13.46
C GLN A 606 35.67 3.25 14.87
N ILE A 607 36.82 3.02 15.50
CA ILE A 607 37.15 3.57 16.82
C ILE A 607 37.12 5.10 16.80
N ASN A 608 37.72 5.71 15.78
CA ASN A 608 37.71 7.17 15.62
C ASN A 608 36.30 7.70 15.37
N LEU A 609 35.48 7.00 14.59
CA LEU A 609 34.07 7.34 14.39
C LEU A 609 33.26 7.25 15.70
N ILE A 610 33.52 6.24 16.54
CA ILE A 610 32.91 6.09 17.87
C ILE A 610 33.31 7.27 18.76
N LYS A 611 34.59 7.63 18.81
CA LYS A 611 35.08 8.79 19.57
C LYS A 611 34.42 10.08 19.12
N ALA A 612 34.35 10.31 17.81
CA ALA A 612 33.71 11.49 17.24
C ALA A 612 32.20 11.55 17.56
N ALA A 613 31.50 10.41 17.44
CA ALA A 613 30.10 10.30 17.83
C ALA A 613 29.90 10.58 19.33
N GLY A 614 30.79 10.09 20.19
CA GLY A 614 30.72 10.31 21.63
C GLY A 614 31.04 11.75 22.07
N GLN A 615 31.83 12.47 21.27
CA GLN A 615 32.14 13.90 21.46
C GLN A 615 31.07 14.83 20.86
N SER A 616 30.29 14.35 19.88
CA SER A 616 29.23 15.13 19.24
C SER A 616 28.07 15.43 20.20
N SER A 617 27.58 16.67 20.16
CA SER A 617 26.39 17.09 20.91
C SER A 617 25.08 16.58 20.28
N SER A 618 25.08 16.26 18.98
CA SER A 618 23.89 15.83 18.24
C SER A 618 23.65 14.33 18.31
N VAL A 619 24.72 13.51 18.30
CA VAL A 619 24.59 12.06 18.23
C VAL A 619 24.14 11.50 19.59
N LYS A 620 23.14 10.63 19.56
CA LYS A 620 22.58 9.93 20.73
C LYS A 620 22.75 8.43 20.63
N ARG A 621 22.77 7.89 19.40
CA ARG A 621 22.72 6.45 19.16
C ARG A 621 23.76 5.95 18.17
N PHE A 622 24.25 4.72 18.37
CA PHE A 622 25.28 4.12 17.52
C PHE A 622 25.04 2.62 17.25
N ILE A 623 25.09 2.20 15.99
CA ILE A 623 25.12 0.78 15.62
C ILE A 623 26.55 0.42 15.19
N ALA A 624 27.19 -0.48 15.94
CA ALA A 624 28.53 -0.95 15.66
C ALA A 624 28.58 -1.86 14.43
N SER A 625 29.67 -1.80 13.64
CA SER A 625 29.86 -2.76 12.55
C SER A 625 30.14 -4.14 13.12
N GLY A 626 29.35 -5.11 12.68
CA GLY A 626 29.38 -6.46 13.22
C GLY A 626 28.23 -7.32 12.72
N TRP A 627 27.84 -7.12 11.46
CA TRP A 627 26.67 -7.71 10.80
C TRP A 627 26.91 -9.19 10.49
N GLY A 628 26.35 -10.08 11.31
CA GLY A 628 26.49 -11.53 11.17
C GLY A 628 26.36 -12.22 12.53
N ALA A 629 27.18 -13.23 12.79
CA ALA A 629 27.26 -13.88 14.10
C ALA A 629 27.95 -12.99 15.16
N LEU A 630 27.75 -13.33 16.43
CA LEU A 630 28.40 -12.66 17.55
C LEU A 630 29.92 -12.89 17.58
N PRO A 631 30.71 -11.96 18.17
CA PRO A 631 32.16 -12.12 18.30
C PRO A 631 32.52 -13.43 19.01
N ASN A 632 33.43 -14.18 18.40
CA ASN A 632 34.02 -15.40 18.99
C ASN A 632 35.53 -15.19 19.11
N LYS A 633 36.14 -15.55 20.25
CA LYS A 633 37.60 -15.47 20.48
C LYS A 633 38.44 -16.22 19.43
N LYS A 634 37.87 -17.22 18.77
CA LYS A 634 38.49 -17.95 17.66
C LYS A 634 38.48 -17.16 16.33
N SER A 635 37.77 -16.04 16.26
CA SER A 635 37.69 -15.20 15.06
C SER A 635 38.94 -14.34 14.92
N PRO A 636 39.54 -14.23 13.71
CA PRO A 636 40.66 -13.33 13.47
C PRO A 636 40.29 -11.85 13.65
N VAL A 637 39.00 -11.51 13.55
CA VAL A 637 38.50 -10.13 13.74
C VAL A 637 37.95 -9.86 15.15
N TYR A 638 38.03 -10.83 16.06
CA TYR A 638 37.50 -10.71 17.42
C TYR A 638 38.06 -9.51 18.16
N ALA A 639 39.39 -9.34 18.14
CA ALA A 639 40.07 -8.27 18.85
C ALA A 639 39.57 -6.88 18.39
N PHE A 640 39.33 -6.70 17.09
CA PHE A 640 38.82 -5.45 16.54
C PHE A 640 37.38 -5.17 16.96
N GLN A 641 36.53 -6.19 16.95
CA GLN A 641 35.14 -6.08 17.37
C GLN A 641 35.03 -5.77 18.87
N GLU A 642 35.82 -6.45 19.69
CA GLU A 642 35.84 -6.24 21.14
C GLU A 642 36.41 -4.87 21.51
N THR A 643 37.44 -4.41 20.79
CA THR A 643 37.99 -3.05 20.97
C THR A 643 36.95 -1.97 20.67
N ALA A 644 36.17 -2.12 19.60
CA ALA A 644 35.10 -1.18 19.28
C ALA A 644 33.99 -1.17 20.33
N ASN A 645 33.55 -2.35 20.81
CA ASN A 645 32.55 -2.47 21.88
C ASN A 645 33.05 -1.81 23.19
N ASN A 646 34.31 -2.06 23.55
CA ASN A 646 34.93 -1.45 24.73
C ASN A 646 35.07 0.06 24.61
N GLU A 647 35.30 0.59 23.41
CA GLU A 647 35.29 2.03 23.19
C GLU A 647 33.87 2.62 23.32
N LEU A 648 32.85 1.96 22.77
CA LEU A 648 31.44 2.39 22.90
C LEU A 648 30.98 2.46 24.36
N ARG A 649 31.38 1.49 25.18
CA ARG A 649 31.10 1.46 26.64
C ARG A 649 31.70 2.63 27.42
N LYS A 650 32.72 3.32 26.88
CA LYS A 650 33.29 4.53 27.48
C LYS A 650 32.46 5.79 27.17
N THR A 651 31.53 5.71 26.23
CA THR A 651 30.70 6.84 25.80
C THR A 651 29.37 6.87 26.54
N LYS A 652 28.62 7.97 26.40
CA LYS A 652 27.22 8.08 26.86
C LYS A 652 26.21 7.68 25.78
N LEU A 653 26.67 7.14 24.65
CA LEU A 653 25.81 6.77 23.54
C LEU A 653 25.02 5.52 23.88
N GLU A 654 23.76 5.51 23.48
CA GLU A 654 22.97 4.29 23.45
C GLU A 654 23.36 3.49 22.20
N TRP A 655 23.87 2.27 22.37
CA TRP A 655 24.48 1.53 21.26
C TRP A 655 24.04 0.08 21.21
N THR A 656 24.16 -0.50 20.01
CA THR A 656 23.94 -1.93 19.81
C THR A 656 24.87 -2.50 18.75
N ARG A 657 24.94 -3.82 18.72
CA ARG A 657 25.43 -4.61 17.61
C ARG A 657 24.33 -5.58 17.15
N PHE A 658 24.15 -5.67 15.84
CA PHE A 658 23.23 -6.63 15.24
C PHE A 658 23.84 -8.03 15.18
N SER A 659 23.05 -9.04 15.53
CA SER A 659 23.31 -10.45 15.27
C SER A 659 22.20 -10.99 14.37
N ASN A 660 22.56 -11.36 13.14
CA ASN A 660 21.60 -11.76 12.11
C ASN A 660 21.84 -13.16 11.53
N GLY A 661 22.67 -13.97 12.20
CA GLY A 661 23.05 -15.29 11.70
C GLY A 661 23.89 -15.21 10.44
N PHE A 662 23.56 -16.03 9.44
CA PHE A 662 24.25 -16.11 8.16
C PHE A 662 23.41 -15.47 7.05
N PHE A 663 24.04 -14.79 6.10
CA PHE A 663 23.31 -14.12 5.02
C PHE A 663 22.75 -15.14 4.02
N LEU A 664 21.46 -15.03 3.72
CA LEU A 664 20.75 -15.92 2.79
C LEU A 664 21.01 -15.55 1.32
N ASP A 665 21.49 -14.33 1.05
CA ASP A 665 21.77 -13.78 -0.28
C ASP A 665 22.63 -14.67 -1.17
N TYR A 666 23.57 -15.41 -0.58
CA TYR A 666 24.53 -16.25 -1.31
C TYR A 666 23.88 -17.39 -2.10
N TYR A 667 22.62 -17.74 -1.79
CA TYR A 667 21.88 -18.83 -2.44
C TYR A 667 20.86 -18.35 -3.48
N GLY A 668 20.71 -17.04 -3.67
CA GLY A 668 19.78 -16.44 -4.63
C GLY A 668 20.42 -15.91 -5.91
N SER A 669 21.75 -15.90 -6.01
CA SER A 669 22.45 -15.36 -7.18
C SER A 669 22.26 -16.23 -8.44
N PRO A 670 22.19 -15.65 -9.64
CA PRO A 670 22.25 -14.21 -9.96
C PRO A 670 20.88 -13.50 -9.95
N ASN A 671 19.80 -14.22 -9.65
CA ASN A 671 18.43 -13.78 -9.88
C ASN A 671 17.84 -12.93 -8.75
N VAL A 672 18.48 -12.91 -7.58
CA VAL A 672 18.08 -12.08 -6.44
C VAL A 672 18.93 -10.82 -6.36
N LYS A 673 18.28 -9.67 -6.11
CA LYS A 673 18.95 -8.38 -5.88
C LYS A 673 19.81 -8.48 -4.62
N THR A 674 21.13 -8.41 -4.75
CA THR A 674 22.03 -8.31 -3.60
C THR A 674 23.24 -7.44 -3.92
N HIS A 675 23.77 -6.79 -2.88
CA HIS A 675 25.04 -6.05 -2.94
C HIS A 675 26.17 -6.83 -2.25
N LEU A 676 25.89 -8.03 -1.74
CA LEU A 676 26.92 -8.91 -1.16
C LEU A 676 27.68 -9.63 -2.29
N PRO A 677 29.01 -9.82 -2.14
CA PRO A 677 29.79 -10.62 -3.07
C PRO A 677 29.37 -12.09 -2.97
N THR A 678 29.52 -12.86 -4.05
CA THR A 678 29.23 -14.29 -4.01
C THR A 678 30.28 -15.03 -3.17
N ILE A 679 29.82 -15.83 -2.22
CA ILE A 679 30.64 -16.78 -1.45
C ILE A 679 29.87 -18.09 -1.39
N THR A 680 30.49 -19.18 -1.82
CA THR A 680 29.92 -20.51 -1.72
C THR A 680 30.26 -21.11 -0.35
N PHE A 681 29.24 -21.36 0.48
CA PHE A 681 29.41 -22.01 1.79
C PHE A 681 28.40 -23.14 1.98
N ALA A 682 28.90 -24.29 2.45
CA ALA A 682 28.17 -25.54 2.72
C ALA A 682 27.46 -26.20 1.53
N VAL A 683 26.79 -25.44 0.66
CA VAL A 683 25.97 -25.96 -0.45
C VAL A 683 26.27 -25.16 -1.72
N ASP A 684 26.68 -25.85 -2.78
CA ASP A 684 26.73 -25.34 -4.15
C ASP A 684 25.52 -25.88 -4.93
N ILE A 685 24.54 -25.01 -5.15
CA ILE A 685 23.31 -25.34 -5.86
C ILE A 685 23.59 -25.64 -7.34
N ALA A 686 24.56 -24.95 -7.96
CA ALA A 686 24.83 -25.07 -9.38
C ALA A 686 25.46 -26.44 -9.71
N SER A 687 26.44 -26.87 -8.92
CA SER A 687 27.10 -28.17 -9.11
C SER A 687 26.38 -29.33 -8.39
N ARG A 688 25.38 -29.04 -7.56
CA ARG A 688 24.64 -30.03 -6.74
C ARG A 688 25.55 -30.77 -5.78
N GLU A 689 26.47 -30.03 -5.17
CA GLU A 689 27.43 -30.56 -4.20
C GLU A 689 27.26 -29.84 -2.87
N ALA A 690 27.44 -30.57 -1.77
CA ALA A 690 27.37 -30.01 -0.44
C ALA A 690 28.51 -30.56 0.44
N ALA A 691 29.16 -29.64 1.15
CA ALA A 691 30.20 -29.87 2.15
C ALA A 691 29.67 -29.38 3.50
N ILE A 692 28.93 -30.25 4.19
CA ILE A 692 28.16 -29.89 5.37
C ILE A 692 29.03 -29.92 6.63
N PRO A 693 29.12 -28.82 7.38
CA PRO A 693 29.88 -28.80 8.62
C PRO A 693 29.16 -29.57 9.73
N GLY A 694 29.92 -30.33 10.52
CA GLY A 694 29.41 -31.08 11.67
C GLY A 694 28.44 -32.19 11.26
N THR A 695 27.31 -32.28 11.97
CA THR A 695 26.25 -33.26 11.64
C THR A 695 25.24 -32.73 10.62
N GLY A 696 25.25 -31.42 10.37
CA GLY A 696 24.27 -30.74 9.52
C GLY A 696 22.91 -30.52 10.19
N ASN A 697 22.74 -30.93 11.45
CA ASN A 697 21.51 -30.77 12.24
C ASN A 697 21.61 -29.61 13.26
N GLU A 698 22.76 -28.94 13.32
CA GLU A 698 22.97 -27.78 14.16
C GLU A 698 22.10 -26.61 13.66
N PRO A 699 21.35 -25.92 14.54
CA PRO A 699 20.47 -24.83 14.13
C PRO A 699 21.24 -23.65 13.52
N ILE A 700 20.78 -23.19 12.36
CA ILE A 700 21.30 -22.00 11.67
C ILE A 700 20.17 -21.01 11.39
N ALA A 701 20.41 -19.73 11.70
CA ALA A 701 19.56 -18.64 11.25
C ALA A 701 20.10 -18.09 9.92
N LEU A 702 19.26 -18.14 8.87
CA LEU A 702 19.54 -17.59 7.56
C LEU A 702 18.69 -16.34 7.34
N THR A 703 19.34 -15.22 7.01
CA THR A 703 18.65 -13.93 6.92
C THR A 703 19.05 -13.20 5.66
N TYR A 704 18.07 -12.80 4.86
CA TYR A 704 18.30 -12.00 3.66
C TYR A 704 18.70 -10.56 4.05
N SER A 705 19.71 -10.00 3.37
CA SER A 705 20.27 -8.68 3.70
C SER A 705 19.23 -7.55 3.67
N SER A 706 18.25 -7.63 2.76
CA SER A 706 17.14 -6.65 2.72
C SER A 706 16.24 -6.75 3.96
N ASP A 707 16.07 -7.94 4.53
CA ASP A 707 15.28 -8.09 5.77
C ASP A 707 16.05 -7.59 6.98
N VAL A 708 17.37 -7.81 7.03
CA VAL A 708 18.24 -7.16 8.03
C VAL A 708 18.08 -5.63 7.96
N ALA A 709 18.05 -5.05 6.77
CA ALA A 709 17.85 -3.62 6.59
C ALA A 709 16.45 -3.13 7.03
N LYS A 710 15.39 -3.90 6.78
CA LYS A 710 14.04 -3.61 7.29
C LYS A 710 14.00 -3.64 8.82
N PHE A 711 14.63 -4.66 9.43
CA PHE A 711 14.75 -4.75 10.89
C PHE A 711 15.58 -3.60 11.46
N ALA A 712 16.70 -3.24 10.83
CA ALA A 712 17.50 -2.08 11.23
C ALA A 712 16.70 -0.79 11.17
N SER A 713 15.88 -0.59 10.12
CA SER A 713 15.00 0.58 10.01
C SER A 713 13.92 0.60 11.11
N ALA A 714 13.26 -0.52 11.37
CA ALA A 714 12.26 -0.60 12.43
C ALA A 714 12.88 -0.42 13.83
N PHE A 715 14.08 -0.97 14.04
CA PHE A 715 14.85 -0.88 15.27
C PHE A 715 15.17 0.56 15.69
N LEU A 716 15.38 1.47 14.72
CA LEU A 716 15.61 2.89 15.00
C LEU A 716 14.51 3.53 15.84
N SER A 717 13.31 2.97 15.76
CA SER A 717 12.11 3.43 16.46
C SER A 717 12.02 2.98 17.92
N LEU A 718 12.91 2.10 18.39
CA LEU A 718 12.81 1.56 19.74
C LEU A 718 13.16 2.60 20.82
N PRO A 719 12.49 2.56 21.98
CA PRO A 719 12.76 3.43 23.13
C PRO A 719 14.17 3.31 23.64
N LYS A 720 14.63 2.05 23.67
CA LYS A 720 15.82 1.63 24.36
C LYS A 720 16.52 0.56 23.53
N TRP A 721 17.84 0.66 23.44
CA TRP A 721 18.69 -0.29 22.75
C TRP A 721 19.51 -1.08 23.77
N GLU A 722 19.53 -2.38 23.59
CA GLU A 722 20.42 -3.29 24.31
C GLU A 722 21.74 -3.41 23.54
N GLU A 723 22.85 -3.77 24.19
CA GLU A 723 24.16 -3.89 23.54
C GLU A 723 24.15 -4.90 22.38
N ILE A 724 23.26 -5.89 22.43
CA ILE A 724 23.07 -6.90 21.40
C ILE A 724 21.61 -6.91 20.94
N THR A 725 21.43 -6.82 19.62
CA THR A 725 20.12 -6.90 18.97
C THR A 725 20.10 -8.09 18.01
N TYR A 726 19.10 -8.96 18.18
CA TYR A 726 18.96 -10.15 17.34
C TYR A 726 17.87 -9.96 16.29
N CYS A 727 18.09 -10.42 15.06
CA CYS A 727 17.04 -10.63 14.07
C CYS A 727 17.35 -11.89 13.26
N TYR A 728 16.34 -12.51 12.68
CA TYR A 728 16.57 -13.66 11.79
C TYR A 728 15.54 -13.72 10.67
N GLY A 729 15.89 -14.40 9.58
CA GLY A 729 14.96 -14.73 8.51
C GLY A 729 14.22 -16.02 8.81
N GLU A 730 14.89 -17.13 8.53
CA GLU A 730 14.42 -18.49 8.83
C GLU A 730 15.45 -19.21 9.71
N LYS A 731 14.96 -20.00 10.67
CA LYS A 731 15.78 -20.94 11.43
C LYS A 731 15.56 -22.35 10.88
N THR A 732 16.64 -23.01 10.51
CA THR A 732 16.63 -24.36 9.93
C THR A 732 17.94 -25.08 10.26
N THR A 733 18.27 -26.12 9.51
CA THR A 733 19.51 -26.89 9.56
C THR A 733 20.05 -27.09 8.14
N TRP A 734 21.33 -27.42 7.97
CA TRP A 734 21.89 -27.68 6.64
C TRP A 734 21.23 -28.89 5.95
N ASN A 735 20.85 -29.91 6.72
CA ASN A 735 20.15 -31.08 6.18
C ASN A 735 18.74 -30.73 5.66
N GLU A 736 18.01 -29.88 6.39
CA GLU A 736 16.72 -29.35 5.92
C GLU A 736 16.88 -28.42 4.70
N PHE A 737 17.93 -27.59 4.69
CA PHE A 737 18.26 -26.74 3.54
C PHE A 737 18.50 -27.57 2.28
N ILE A 738 19.32 -28.63 2.36
CA ILE A 738 19.57 -29.54 1.24
C ILE A 738 18.27 -30.16 0.78
N LYS A 739 17.44 -30.66 1.71
CA LYS A 739 16.14 -31.25 1.36
C LYS A 739 15.27 -30.26 0.57
N ALA A 740 15.21 -29.00 1.00
CA ALA A 740 14.50 -27.96 0.27
C ALA A 740 15.09 -27.71 -1.13
N ALA A 741 16.43 -27.71 -1.26
CA ALA A 741 17.11 -27.56 -2.55
C ALA A 741 16.87 -28.75 -3.48
N GLU A 742 16.89 -29.99 -2.98
CA GLU A 742 16.58 -31.20 -3.74
C GLU A 742 15.13 -31.19 -4.24
N ASP A 743 14.18 -30.79 -3.39
CA ASP A 743 12.76 -30.67 -3.73
C ASP A 743 12.51 -29.63 -4.83
N ILE A 744 13.24 -28.51 -4.82
CA ILE A 744 13.09 -27.44 -5.81
C ILE A 744 13.78 -27.78 -7.13
N THR A 745 15.01 -28.29 -7.06
CA THR A 745 15.82 -28.61 -8.26
C THR A 745 15.43 -29.94 -8.91
N GLY A 746 14.66 -30.78 -8.20
CA GLY A 746 14.28 -32.12 -8.64
C GLY A 746 15.46 -33.09 -8.75
N SER A 747 16.60 -32.77 -8.13
CA SER A 747 17.86 -33.52 -8.26
C SER A 747 18.49 -33.75 -6.90
N ARG A 748 19.11 -34.93 -6.71
CA ARG A 748 19.86 -35.25 -5.49
C ARG A 748 21.21 -34.52 -5.46
N PHE A 749 21.65 -34.15 -4.25
CA PHE A 749 22.95 -33.52 -4.03
C PHE A 749 23.99 -34.53 -3.58
N ARG A 750 25.25 -34.35 -4.00
CA ARG A 750 26.38 -35.10 -3.44
C ARG A 750 26.80 -34.45 -2.13
N VAL A 751 26.44 -35.09 -1.01
CA VAL A 751 26.68 -34.56 0.34
C VAL A 751 27.91 -35.22 0.96
N THR A 752 28.85 -34.39 1.43
CA THR A 752 30.01 -34.78 2.24
C THR A 752 29.91 -34.04 3.57
N TYR A 753 30.23 -34.71 4.69
CA TYR A 753 30.23 -34.08 6.00
C TYR A 753 31.67 -33.78 6.43
N ASP A 754 31.90 -32.54 6.88
CA ASP A 754 33.16 -32.08 7.45
C ASP A 754 33.06 -32.11 8.98
N PRO A 755 33.65 -33.13 9.64
CA PRO A 755 33.58 -33.24 11.09
C PRO A 755 34.35 -32.12 11.78
N VAL A 756 33.98 -31.83 13.04
CA VAL A 756 34.56 -30.74 13.84
C VAL A 756 36.09 -30.84 13.93
N GLU A 757 36.62 -32.05 14.04
CA GLU A 757 38.06 -32.31 14.14
C GLU A 757 38.82 -31.92 12.87
N LYS A 758 38.18 -32.08 11.70
CA LYS A 758 38.76 -31.66 10.40
C LYS A 758 38.74 -30.14 10.29
N LEU A 759 37.60 -29.53 10.58
CA LEU A 759 37.43 -28.07 10.55
C LEU A 759 38.38 -27.35 11.53
N ALA A 760 38.60 -27.92 12.71
CA ALA A 760 39.50 -27.38 13.72
C ALA A 760 40.99 -27.39 13.29
N LYS A 761 41.37 -28.23 12.32
CA LYS A 761 42.71 -28.24 11.72
C LYS A 761 42.87 -27.21 10.59
N GLY A 762 41.82 -26.46 10.25
CA GLY A 762 41.82 -25.58 9.09
C GLY A 762 41.61 -26.31 7.76
N GLU A 763 41.14 -27.56 7.82
CA GLU A 763 40.80 -28.37 6.64
C GLU A 763 39.29 -28.31 6.40
N PHE A 764 38.85 -28.31 5.14
CA PHE A 764 37.44 -28.45 4.76
C PHE A 764 37.33 -29.12 3.39
N THR A 765 36.14 -29.56 3.00
CA THR A 765 35.88 -30.10 1.66
C THR A 765 35.66 -28.95 0.68
N GLU A 766 36.61 -28.75 -0.24
CA GLU A 766 36.47 -27.73 -1.29
C GLU A 766 35.34 -28.08 -2.27
N LEU A 767 34.47 -27.10 -2.53
CA LEU A 767 33.40 -27.16 -3.52
C LEU A 767 33.89 -26.58 -4.86
N PRO A 768 33.27 -26.94 -5.99
CA PRO A 768 33.75 -26.54 -7.32
C PRO A 768 34.01 -25.03 -7.52
N PRO A 769 33.21 -24.10 -6.96
CA PRO A 769 33.45 -22.66 -7.09
C PRO A 769 34.67 -22.14 -6.31
N HIS A 770 35.14 -22.86 -5.28
CA HIS A 770 36.14 -22.35 -4.35
C HIS A 770 37.47 -22.01 -5.00
N ALA A 771 37.93 -22.78 -5.98
CA ALA A 771 39.17 -22.46 -6.70
C ALA A 771 39.13 -21.05 -7.33
N LYS A 772 37.98 -20.65 -7.87
CA LYS A 772 37.78 -19.31 -8.46
C LYS A 772 37.55 -18.25 -7.38
N GLU A 773 36.76 -18.55 -6.35
CA GLU A 773 36.43 -17.62 -5.27
C GLU A 773 37.65 -17.28 -4.40
N LEU A 774 38.47 -18.28 -4.06
CA LEU A 774 39.70 -18.10 -3.31
C LEU A 774 40.73 -17.27 -4.10
N ALA A 775 40.85 -17.50 -5.42
CA ALA A 775 41.71 -16.69 -6.30
C ALA A 775 41.21 -15.24 -6.46
N ALA A 776 39.90 -15.01 -6.36
CA ALA A 776 39.28 -13.68 -6.44
C ALA A 776 39.15 -12.98 -5.06
N SER A 777 39.59 -13.64 -3.99
CA SER A 777 39.46 -13.14 -2.63
C SER A 777 40.32 -11.88 -2.40
N PRO A 778 39.83 -10.90 -1.62
CA PRO A 778 40.65 -9.78 -1.17
C PRO A 778 41.70 -10.18 -0.12
N PHE A 779 41.65 -11.42 0.39
CA PHE A 779 42.61 -11.98 1.32
C PHE A 779 43.54 -12.97 0.61
N PRO A 780 44.80 -13.14 1.09
CA PRO A 780 45.66 -14.25 0.67
C PRO A 780 44.93 -15.59 0.72
N GLU A 781 45.17 -16.47 -0.25
CA GLU A 781 44.45 -17.73 -0.41
C GLU A 781 44.42 -18.57 0.87
N GLU A 782 45.55 -18.68 1.58
CA GLU A 782 45.64 -19.39 2.86
C GLU A 782 44.70 -18.84 3.92
N ILE A 783 44.57 -17.50 4.01
CA ILE A 783 43.68 -16.83 4.96
C ILE A 783 42.22 -17.03 4.52
N ALA A 784 41.92 -16.90 3.23
CA ALA A 784 40.58 -17.11 2.69
C ALA A 784 40.10 -18.56 2.91
N ARG A 785 41.00 -19.53 2.70
CA ARG A 785 40.77 -20.96 2.98
C ARG A 785 40.53 -21.20 4.48
N ALA A 786 41.37 -20.62 5.34
CA ALA A 786 41.18 -20.73 6.79
C ALA A 786 39.85 -20.14 7.28
N LEU A 787 39.38 -19.04 6.67
CA LEU A 787 38.08 -18.43 7.00
C LEU A 787 36.89 -19.38 6.70
N LEU A 788 36.96 -20.18 5.62
CA LEU A 788 35.91 -21.16 5.29
C LEU A 788 35.84 -22.29 6.33
N SER A 789 36.99 -22.82 6.77
CA SER A 789 37.02 -23.79 7.88
C SER A 789 36.49 -23.20 9.19
N ILE A 790 36.81 -21.94 9.49
CA ILE A 790 36.29 -21.25 10.68
C ILE A 790 34.77 -21.08 10.60
N LEU A 791 34.21 -20.70 9.44
CA LEU A 791 32.77 -20.63 9.22
C LEU A 791 32.11 -22.01 9.41
N GLY A 792 32.74 -23.07 8.91
CA GLY A 792 32.31 -24.45 9.13
C GLY A 792 32.27 -24.79 10.62
N LEU A 793 33.34 -24.49 11.36
CA LEU A 793 33.41 -24.73 12.80
C LEU A 793 32.32 -23.96 13.55
N TRP A 794 32.02 -22.72 13.14
CA TRP A 794 30.97 -21.92 13.75
C TRP A 794 29.58 -22.49 13.52
N ALA A 795 29.31 -23.02 12.33
CA ALA A 795 28.07 -23.73 12.04
C ALA A 795 27.95 -25.00 12.89
N ALA A 796 29.00 -25.81 12.97
CA ALA A 796 29.02 -27.04 13.76
C ALA A 796 28.98 -26.81 15.28
N GLU A 797 29.47 -25.67 15.77
CA GLU A 797 29.39 -25.28 17.18
C GLU A 797 28.12 -24.45 17.51
N GLY A 798 27.23 -24.22 16.52
CA GLY A 798 25.93 -23.57 16.71
C GLY A 798 25.96 -22.03 16.86
N TYR A 799 27.03 -21.36 16.45
CA TYR A 799 27.19 -19.90 16.61
C TYR A 799 26.25 -19.06 15.71
N PHE A 800 25.66 -19.66 14.69
CA PHE A 800 24.65 -18.99 13.85
C PHE A 800 23.23 -19.13 14.40
N ASN A 801 23.04 -19.80 15.54
CA ASN A 801 21.74 -19.90 16.18
C ASN A 801 21.35 -18.54 16.79
N ILE A 802 20.06 -18.18 16.67
CA ILE A 802 19.51 -16.92 17.20
C ILE A 802 18.44 -17.22 18.25
N PRO A 803 18.47 -16.55 19.43
CA PRO A 803 17.40 -16.67 20.44
C PRO A 803 16.12 -15.99 19.93
N VAL A 804 15.08 -16.79 19.69
CA VAL A 804 13.85 -16.32 19.02
C VAL A 804 13.08 -15.34 19.89
N GLU A 805 13.04 -15.59 21.20
CA GLU A 805 12.29 -14.81 22.18
C GLU A 805 12.85 -13.39 22.35
N GLN A 806 14.16 -13.21 22.08
CA GLN A 806 14.86 -11.93 22.22
C GLN A 806 14.99 -11.17 20.90
N SER A 807 14.49 -11.74 19.80
CA SER A 807 14.66 -11.19 18.47
C SER A 807 13.68 -10.06 18.15
N LEU A 808 14.08 -9.20 17.21
CA LEU A 808 13.24 -8.15 16.64
C LEU A 808 11.99 -8.71 15.96
N ASN A 809 12.01 -9.97 15.52
CA ASN A 809 10.86 -10.66 14.94
C ASN A 809 9.65 -10.66 15.91
N GLN A 810 9.88 -10.76 17.22
CA GLN A 810 8.81 -10.68 18.24
C GLN A 810 8.25 -9.26 18.38
N LYS A 811 9.11 -8.25 18.23
CA LYS A 811 8.71 -6.83 18.33
C LYS A 811 8.06 -6.31 17.06
N PHE A 812 8.40 -6.88 15.91
CA PHE A 812 7.97 -6.45 14.58
C PHE A 812 7.43 -7.62 13.75
N PRO A 813 6.32 -8.26 14.16
CA PRO A 813 5.76 -9.43 13.47
C PRO A 813 5.26 -9.13 12.04
N ASN A 814 5.08 -7.85 11.72
CA ASN A 814 4.67 -7.41 10.38
C ASN A 814 5.81 -7.50 9.35
N ILE A 815 7.08 -7.54 9.78
CA ILE A 815 8.22 -7.77 8.89
C ILE A 815 8.27 -9.28 8.64
N LYS A 816 7.76 -9.71 7.48
CA LYS A 816 7.85 -11.09 7.00
C LYS A 816 9.19 -11.29 6.28
N PRO A 817 10.14 -12.03 6.87
CA PRO A 817 11.42 -12.26 6.23
C PRO A 817 11.31 -13.29 5.11
N MET A 818 12.25 -13.25 4.17
CA MET A 818 12.40 -14.22 3.10
C MET A 818 12.79 -15.59 3.66
N THR A 819 12.07 -16.62 3.22
CA THR A 819 12.37 -18.01 3.55
C THR A 819 13.45 -18.58 2.64
N VAL A 820 14.11 -19.64 3.10
CA VAL A 820 15.05 -20.46 2.32
C VAL A 820 14.38 -20.95 1.05
N ARG A 821 13.15 -21.45 1.15
CA ARG A 821 12.42 -21.98 -0.02
C ARG A 821 12.18 -20.90 -1.07
N GLU A 822 11.74 -19.71 -0.66
CA GLU A 822 11.53 -18.56 -1.57
C GLU A 822 12.84 -18.11 -2.20
N MET A 823 13.93 -17.99 -1.42
CA MET A 823 15.24 -17.63 -1.95
C MET A 823 15.71 -18.63 -3.02
N LEU A 824 15.57 -19.92 -2.77
CA LEU A 824 15.97 -20.97 -3.69
C LEU A 824 15.12 -20.96 -4.98
N LEU A 825 13.81 -20.73 -4.89
CA LEU A 825 12.93 -20.58 -6.05
C LEU A 825 13.35 -19.39 -6.92
N LEU A 826 13.55 -18.22 -6.29
CA LEU A 826 14.01 -17.03 -6.98
C LEU A 826 15.40 -17.25 -7.61
N GLY A 827 16.31 -17.90 -6.90
CA GLY A 827 17.64 -18.28 -7.40
C GLY A 827 17.58 -19.14 -8.67
N GLN A 828 16.57 -20.01 -8.79
CA GLN A 828 16.31 -20.80 -10.00
C GLN A 828 15.52 -20.06 -11.10
N GLY A 829 15.13 -18.80 -10.88
CA GLY A 829 14.31 -18.01 -11.81
C GLY A 829 12.85 -18.45 -11.85
N LEU A 830 12.35 -19.10 -10.79
CA LEU A 830 10.97 -19.56 -10.65
C LEU A 830 10.21 -18.58 -9.73
N ASN A 831 9.05 -18.11 -10.20
CA ASN A 831 8.15 -17.19 -9.47
C ASN A 831 7.03 -17.96 -8.77
#